data_AF-A0A353B597-F1
#
_entry.id   AF-A0A353B597-F1
#
_cell.length_a   1.000
_cell.length_b   1.000
_cell.length_c   1.000
_cell.angle_alpha   90.00
_cell.angle_beta   90.00
_cell.angle_gamma   90.00
#
_symmetry.space_group_name_H-M   'P 1'
#
loop_
_entity.id
_entity.type
_entity.pdbx_description
1 polymer ?
#
loop_
_entity_poly.entity_id
_entity_poly.type
_entity_poly.pdbx_seq_one_letter_code
_entity_poly.pdbx_strand_id
1 'polypeptide(L)'
;MSGLHFPQTFRRFRLSAVSRISISICLAAAALGSTAAAQVDGDRLSGSIKRGTFSSSQIFPGTTRDYWVYIPKQYAASNPASLMVFMDGRNYAKADGAFAAPTVMQELIDAGQMPVTIGVFVNPGTIKAKLDGGKNRSNRSYEYDSLSDRYVRFLTDEFLPIALKGINVSDDPSDRAVVGISSGGICAFTAAWQAPDQFGKVLSHIGSYTNIRGGWAYPGLIRKTQESPKPIKVYLQEGRDDLSNLHGNWPLGNRDMAAALQFAGYHYKLEMTDGGHSGKWAGQVFADALKWLWDEQSEPTVMPNPATKPKWEPHPDALDKANVPKGKVIEMPPLEDSTIFPGTTRKWAVYVPAQYSADQPAALMVVQDGERLRKLDGRWRIPTVFDNLIAAGQMPTTIAVFIDPGHELSKVRRGNKSSNRSLEYDSLGSRYVNFLLTDVLPRVESKYNITTDPQMRAIGGSSSGAICAFTAAWERPDQFRKVYSNVGSFTNLRGGNIYPAWIRKTEPKPIRVFMSDTSGDVDNRFGSWPIANLRMASALSYMGYDSKLVWEEGYGHNADFGSIQFPDAMRWLWRDEVPTPQIDTSDDLGGDLTLLNLLIPGSEWELVASDLGFTDACCCDGEGNFYFCDIRAPAIYKVAVGRSPEVIAKVAVSGLEFTEDGRLIGCHGRENRLIEIDLNSGNARTITDGVYPNDLAIFGGQALITETRQRRVTRVDLATGEKTIVDSGDLLRPNGIGLSPDGGTLAVSDHGGQQTWLYRFDGRNLDAKMPNMPMRLPIDPAGEFKFNTPPPYKAASKGDGLATDAQGRFYVTSELGIQIFDPTGRPCGVLPPPDPTQPLVSCTIGGPNGNYLLVAN
;
A
#
# COMPACT_ATOMS: atom_id res chain seq x y z
N MET A 1 -46.70 17.15 49.94
CA MET A 1 -47.45 15.94 49.57
C MET A 1 -46.58 15.20 48.55
N SER A 2 -45.70 14.32 49.04
CA SER A 2 -45.82 12.84 48.91
C SER A 2 -45.85 12.39 47.45
N GLY A 3 -44.88 11.68 46.88
CA GLY A 3 -43.76 10.92 47.43
C GLY A 3 -43.56 9.67 46.55
N LEU A 4 -42.30 9.27 46.32
CA LEU A 4 -41.77 7.93 45.99
C LEU A 4 -40.29 8.14 45.58
N HIS A 5 -39.26 8.03 46.44
CA HIS A 5 -38.55 6.85 47.02
C HIS A 5 -37.84 5.97 45.97
N PHE A 6 -36.55 5.61 46.02
CA PHE A 6 -35.36 5.82 46.89
C PHE A 6 -34.07 5.53 46.04
N PRO A 7 -32.83 5.88 46.50
CA PRO A 7 -31.58 5.83 45.74
C PRO A 7 -30.55 4.78 46.25
N GLN A 8 -29.29 4.89 45.77
CA GLN A 8 -27.98 4.45 46.33
C GLN A 8 -27.26 3.28 45.63
N THR A 9 -26.22 3.57 44.82
CA THR A 9 -24.76 3.64 45.13
C THR A 9 -24.09 2.32 45.52
N PHE A 10 -23.10 1.89 44.74
CA PHE A 10 -22.08 0.94 45.18
C PHE A 10 -20.67 1.50 44.97
N ARG A 11 -19.93 1.59 46.08
CA ARG A 11 -18.50 1.92 46.16
C ARG A 11 -17.71 0.62 46.40
N ARG A 12 -16.51 0.60 45.84
CA ARG A 12 -15.48 -0.46 45.85
C ARG A 12 -15.15 -1.01 47.24
N PHE A 13 -14.83 -2.31 47.29
CA PHE A 13 -13.82 -2.86 48.21
C PHE A 13 -12.95 -3.93 47.52
N ARG A 14 -11.64 -3.83 47.75
CA ARG A 14 -10.60 -4.83 47.46
C ARG A 14 -10.68 -5.97 48.49
N LEU A 15 -10.35 -7.20 48.10
CA LEU A 15 -9.56 -8.11 48.94
C LEU A 15 -8.97 -9.27 48.14
N SER A 16 -7.79 -9.67 48.60
CA SER A 16 -6.84 -10.63 48.08
C SER A 16 -7.08 -12.07 48.56
N ALA A 17 -6.60 -13.01 47.74
CA ALA A 17 -5.93 -14.28 48.09
C ALA A 17 -6.74 -15.52 48.57
N VAL A 18 -6.68 -16.55 47.70
CA VAL A 18 -6.42 -17.99 47.92
C VAL A 18 -7.55 -18.89 48.50
N SER A 19 -8.12 -19.74 47.63
CA SER A 19 -7.94 -21.21 47.66
C SER A 19 -8.81 -21.92 46.60
N ARG A 20 -8.24 -22.94 45.96
CA ARG A 20 -8.83 -23.80 44.92
C ARG A 20 -9.87 -24.75 45.52
N ILE A 21 -11.06 -24.85 44.93
CA ILE A 21 -11.92 -26.05 44.94
C ILE A 21 -12.60 -26.20 43.57
N SER A 22 -12.49 -27.41 43.03
CA SER A 22 -12.97 -27.92 41.75
C SER A 22 -14.49 -27.90 41.58
N ILE A 23 -14.97 -27.65 40.35
CA ILE A 23 -16.36 -27.93 39.95
C ILE A 23 -16.34 -28.96 38.81
N SER A 24 -16.88 -30.13 39.11
CA SER A 24 -17.18 -31.22 38.18
C SER A 24 -18.44 -30.89 37.36
N ILE A 25 -18.39 -31.14 36.05
CA ILE A 25 -19.60 -31.27 35.20
C ILE A 25 -19.53 -32.62 34.49
N CYS A 26 -20.63 -33.37 34.60
CA CYS A 26 -20.82 -34.74 34.13
C CYS A 26 -20.76 -34.87 32.61
N LEU A 27 -19.98 -35.84 32.12
CA LEU A 27 -20.09 -36.41 30.78
C LEU A 27 -21.22 -37.46 30.76
N ALA A 28 -22.12 -37.34 29.79
CA ALA A 28 -22.92 -38.45 29.31
C ALA A 28 -22.29 -38.98 28.01
N ALA A 29 -21.97 -40.26 28.01
CA ALA A 29 -21.32 -40.98 26.91
C ALA A 29 -22.32 -41.21 25.76
N ALA A 30 -21.93 -40.81 24.55
CA ALA A 30 -22.46 -41.34 23.30
C ALA A 30 -21.31 -42.03 22.56
N ALA A 31 -21.37 -43.36 22.51
CA ALA A 31 -20.43 -44.19 21.79
C ALA A 31 -20.71 -44.12 20.29
N LEU A 32 -19.80 -43.52 19.53
CA LEU A 32 -19.67 -43.69 18.09
C LEU A 32 -18.18 -43.75 17.74
N GLY A 33 -17.74 -44.95 17.37
CA GLY A 33 -16.56 -45.29 16.57
C GLY A 33 -15.27 -44.48 16.79
N SER A 34 -14.35 -45.04 17.57
CA SER A 34 -12.94 -44.67 17.51
C SER A 34 -12.38 -44.96 16.11
N THR A 35 -12.31 -43.94 15.25
CA THR A 35 -11.31 -43.95 14.19
C THR A 35 -9.98 -43.60 14.84
N ALA A 36 -9.04 -44.54 14.73
CA ALA A 36 -7.74 -44.46 15.34
C ALA A 36 -7.07 -43.11 15.04
N ALA A 37 -6.58 -42.45 16.10
CA ALA A 37 -5.53 -41.48 15.98
C ALA A 37 -4.37 -42.16 15.24
N ALA A 38 -4.11 -41.74 14.00
CA ALA A 38 -2.98 -42.23 13.23
C ALA A 38 -1.70 -41.80 13.96
N GLN A 39 -1.12 -42.77 14.67
CA GLN A 39 0.23 -42.74 15.17
C GLN A 39 1.15 -42.55 13.96
N VAL A 40 1.89 -41.44 13.93
CA VAL A 40 2.80 -41.10 12.84
C VAL A 40 3.99 -42.05 12.90
N ASP A 41 3.96 -43.12 12.11
CA ASP A 41 5.12 -43.95 11.84
C ASP A 41 6.15 -43.13 11.07
N GLY A 42 7.33 -42.95 11.68
CA GLY A 42 8.48 -42.26 11.09
C GLY A 42 9.14 -43.01 9.92
N ASP A 43 8.48 -44.04 9.36
CA ASP A 43 9.05 -45.00 8.40
C ASP A 43 8.47 -44.85 6.97
N ARG A 44 7.70 -43.78 6.68
CA ARG A 44 7.03 -43.58 5.37
C ARG A 44 7.89 -42.97 4.26
N LEU A 45 9.01 -42.30 4.57
CA LEU A 45 9.86 -41.69 3.55
C LEU A 45 10.93 -42.67 3.08
N SER A 46 10.75 -43.22 1.87
CA SER A 46 11.71 -44.18 1.28
C SER A 46 12.76 -43.54 0.34
N GLY A 47 12.63 -42.24 0.04
CA GLY A 47 13.64 -41.46 -0.67
C GLY A 47 14.74 -40.88 0.23
N SER A 48 15.59 -40.01 -0.31
CA SER A 48 16.69 -39.36 0.43
C SER A 48 16.58 -37.84 0.42
N ILE A 49 17.04 -37.17 1.49
CA ILE A 49 17.11 -35.70 1.57
C ILE A 49 18.55 -35.28 1.80
N LYS A 50 19.12 -34.50 0.87
CA LYS A 50 20.40 -33.82 1.04
C LYS A 50 20.17 -32.42 1.59
N ARG A 51 21.08 -31.93 2.45
CA ARG A 51 21.03 -30.57 3.01
C ARG A 51 22.25 -29.78 2.58
N GLY A 52 22.10 -28.48 2.40
CA GLY A 52 23.21 -27.58 2.13
C GLY A 52 22.90 -26.14 2.52
N THR A 53 23.92 -25.29 2.41
CA THR A 53 23.82 -23.85 2.61
C THR A 53 24.43 -23.15 1.41
N PHE A 54 23.78 -22.10 0.92
CA PHE A 54 24.24 -21.26 -0.18
C PHE A 54 24.50 -19.83 0.32
N SER A 55 25.69 -19.28 0.05
CA SER A 55 26.11 -17.96 0.58
C SER A 55 26.89 -17.09 -0.42
N SER A 56 26.94 -17.48 -1.70
CA SER A 56 27.79 -16.84 -2.72
C SER A 56 27.00 -16.07 -3.77
N SER A 57 25.79 -15.58 -3.42
CA SER A 57 24.93 -14.88 -4.38
C SER A 57 25.54 -13.56 -4.84
N GLN A 58 25.55 -13.31 -6.15
CA GLN A 58 25.87 -11.99 -6.71
C GLN A 58 24.60 -11.15 -6.90
N ILE A 59 23.47 -11.81 -7.19
CA ILE A 59 22.17 -11.16 -7.38
C ILE A 59 21.59 -10.61 -6.05
N PHE A 60 21.79 -11.33 -4.96
CA PHE A 60 21.41 -10.95 -3.60
C PHE A 60 22.65 -10.92 -2.68
N PRO A 61 23.54 -9.92 -2.83
CA PRO A 61 24.84 -9.92 -2.18
C PRO A 61 24.73 -9.98 -0.65
N GLY A 62 25.65 -10.74 -0.03
CA GLY A 62 25.74 -10.87 1.43
C GLY A 62 24.70 -11.79 2.08
N THR A 63 23.80 -12.38 1.30
CA THR A 63 22.79 -13.31 1.81
C THR A 63 23.34 -14.73 2.01
N THR A 64 22.80 -15.41 3.02
CA THR A 64 22.99 -16.86 3.24
C THR A 64 21.61 -17.52 3.36
N ARG A 65 21.46 -18.73 2.84
CA ARG A 65 20.22 -19.51 2.92
C ARG A 65 20.48 -21.01 2.98
N ASP A 66 19.67 -21.71 3.75
CA ASP A 66 19.67 -23.17 3.80
C ASP A 66 18.76 -23.75 2.72
N TYR A 67 19.13 -24.93 2.23
CA TYR A 67 18.34 -25.66 1.27
C TYR A 67 18.37 -27.18 1.50
N TRP A 68 17.37 -27.85 0.95
CA TRP A 68 17.22 -29.29 0.96
C TRP A 68 16.92 -29.79 -0.46
N VAL A 69 17.39 -31.00 -0.78
CA VAL A 69 17.11 -31.66 -2.06
C VAL A 69 16.59 -33.05 -1.76
N TYR A 70 15.30 -33.26 -2.03
CA TYR A 70 14.63 -34.54 -1.95
C TYR A 70 14.79 -35.30 -3.26
N ILE A 71 15.26 -36.53 -3.16
CA ILE A 71 15.43 -37.46 -4.28
C ILE A 71 14.55 -38.69 -3.99
N PRO A 72 13.48 -38.92 -4.77
CA PRO A 72 12.59 -40.06 -4.57
C PRO A 72 13.31 -41.37 -4.88
N LYS A 73 12.89 -42.48 -4.26
CA LYS A 73 13.54 -43.79 -4.48
C LYS A 73 13.52 -44.26 -5.95
N GLN A 74 12.53 -43.81 -6.73
CA GLN A 74 12.36 -44.15 -8.14
C GLN A 74 13.32 -43.39 -9.08
N TYR A 75 14.06 -42.41 -8.57
CA TYR A 75 14.98 -41.65 -9.39
C TYR A 75 16.07 -42.56 -9.99
N ALA A 76 16.22 -42.49 -11.32
CA ALA A 76 17.26 -43.16 -12.07
C ALA A 76 17.95 -42.13 -12.96
N ALA A 77 19.28 -42.00 -12.85
CA ALA A 77 20.04 -40.96 -13.57
C ALA A 77 19.96 -41.07 -15.11
N SER A 78 19.54 -42.23 -15.65
CA SER A 78 19.31 -42.42 -17.08
C SER A 78 18.07 -41.70 -17.61
N ASN A 79 17.11 -41.37 -16.74
CA ASN A 79 15.85 -40.72 -17.11
C ASN A 79 15.78 -39.35 -16.41
N PRO A 80 15.61 -38.24 -17.14
CA PRO A 80 15.45 -36.94 -16.51
C PRO A 80 14.18 -36.94 -15.66
N ALA A 81 14.31 -36.59 -14.37
CA ALA A 81 13.17 -36.46 -13.46
C ALA A 81 12.53 -35.07 -13.58
N SER A 82 11.24 -34.95 -13.29
CA SER A 82 10.58 -33.65 -13.14
C SER A 82 11.20 -32.88 -11.96
N LEU A 83 11.06 -31.55 -11.94
CA LEU A 83 11.61 -30.68 -10.90
C LEU A 83 10.48 -29.88 -10.24
N MET A 84 10.50 -29.81 -8.91
CA MET A 84 9.63 -28.91 -8.15
C MET A 84 10.45 -28.10 -7.13
N VAL A 85 10.41 -26.77 -7.25
CA VAL A 85 11.16 -25.84 -6.38
C VAL A 85 10.23 -25.18 -5.36
N PHE A 86 10.51 -25.37 -4.08
CA PHE A 86 9.72 -24.91 -2.94
C PHE A 86 10.38 -23.72 -2.27
N MET A 87 9.68 -22.58 -2.29
CA MET A 87 10.04 -21.38 -1.54
C MET A 87 9.65 -21.57 -0.06
N ASP A 88 10.33 -20.89 0.85
CA ASP A 88 10.25 -21.18 2.30
C ASP A 88 10.52 -22.67 2.59
N GLY A 89 11.55 -23.22 1.95
CA GLY A 89 11.79 -24.65 1.82
C GLY A 89 11.69 -25.45 3.12
N ARG A 90 12.15 -24.90 4.25
CA ARG A 90 12.04 -25.59 5.55
C ARG A 90 10.59 -25.89 5.94
N ASN A 91 9.65 -25.00 5.64
CA ASN A 91 8.24 -25.16 5.99
C ASN A 91 7.60 -26.33 5.24
N TYR A 92 8.00 -26.54 3.99
CA TYR A 92 7.52 -27.65 3.16
C TYR A 92 8.26 -28.97 3.44
N ALA A 93 9.57 -28.92 3.67
CA ALA A 93 10.41 -30.11 3.87
C ALA A 93 10.22 -30.77 5.24
N LYS A 94 9.61 -30.07 6.21
CA LYS A 94 9.39 -30.59 7.57
C LYS A 94 8.41 -31.77 7.55
N ALA A 95 8.87 -32.95 8.00
CA ALA A 95 8.10 -34.20 7.94
C ALA A 95 6.82 -34.19 8.80
N ASP A 96 6.85 -33.51 9.95
CA ASP A 96 5.72 -33.24 10.84
C ASP A 96 5.11 -31.83 10.59
N GLY A 97 5.41 -31.22 9.44
CA GLY A 97 4.85 -29.94 9.01
C GLY A 97 3.49 -30.10 8.32
N ALA A 98 2.78 -28.99 8.13
CA ALA A 98 1.45 -29.00 7.50
C ALA A 98 1.45 -29.59 6.09
N PHE A 99 2.54 -29.44 5.35
CA PHE A 99 2.67 -29.93 3.97
C PHE A 99 3.33 -31.31 3.89
N ALA A 100 4.31 -31.60 4.75
CA ALA A 100 5.14 -32.81 4.71
C ALA A 100 5.54 -33.21 3.27
N ALA A 101 5.98 -32.23 2.47
CA ALA A 101 6.00 -32.35 1.02
C ALA A 101 6.80 -33.55 0.48
N PRO A 102 7.99 -33.89 1.03
CA PRO A 102 8.71 -35.11 0.61
C PRO A 102 7.88 -36.39 0.76
N THR A 103 7.13 -36.52 1.86
CA THR A 103 6.28 -37.69 2.13
C THR A 103 5.11 -37.76 1.16
N VAL A 104 4.38 -36.64 1.00
CA VAL A 104 3.24 -36.57 0.08
C VAL A 104 3.68 -36.85 -1.37
N MET A 105 4.80 -36.27 -1.79
CA MET A 105 5.38 -36.54 -3.11
C MET A 105 5.76 -38.02 -3.26
N GLN A 106 6.41 -38.64 -2.26
CA GLN A 106 6.76 -40.07 -2.33
C GLN A 106 5.52 -40.95 -2.49
N GLU A 107 4.46 -40.67 -1.74
CA GLU A 107 3.21 -41.42 -1.78
C GLU A 107 2.51 -41.29 -3.16
N LEU A 108 2.48 -40.08 -3.74
CA LEU A 108 1.90 -39.87 -5.07
C LEU A 108 2.75 -40.48 -6.18
N ILE A 109 4.08 -40.44 -6.07
CA ILE A 109 4.99 -41.11 -7.02
C ILE A 109 4.84 -42.63 -6.94
N ASP A 110 4.74 -43.20 -5.73
CA ASP A 110 4.48 -44.63 -5.52
C ASP A 110 3.16 -45.07 -6.15
N ALA A 111 2.14 -44.21 -6.08
CA ALA A 111 0.82 -44.45 -6.65
C ALA A 111 0.72 -44.15 -8.16
N GLY A 112 1.77 -43.63 -8.80
CA GLY A 112 1.73 -43.20 -10.20
C GLY A 112 0.81 -42.00 -10.45
N GLN A 113 0.47 -41.24 -9.40
CA GLN A 113 -0.39 -40.04 -9.45
C GLN A 113 0.41 -38.74 -9.65
N MET A 114 1.75 -38.84 -9.65
CA MET A 114 2.70 -37.76 -9.90
C MET A 114 3.94 -38.37 -10.59
N PRO A 115 4.55 -37.69 -11.58
CA PRO A 115 5.80 -38.17 -12.18
C PRO A 115 6.93 -38.22 -11.15
N VAL A 116 7.97 -39.01 -11.43
CA VAL A 116 9.19 -39.04 -10.61
C VAL A 116 9.79 -37.63 -10.56
N THR A 117 9.73 -36.99 -9.40
CA THR A 117 10.02 -35.56 -9.24
C THR A 117 11.07 -35.32 -8.16
N ILE A 118 12.10 -34.53 -8.48
CA ILE A 118 13.08 -33.98 -7.53
C ILE A 118 12.48 -32.76 -6.84
N GLY A 119 12.48 -32.75 -5.51
CA GLY A 119 12.05 -31.59 -4.71
C GLY A 119 13.25 -30.75 -4.26
N VAL A 120 13.33 -29.49 -4.66
CA VAL A 120 14.35 -28.54 -4.18
C VAL A 120 13.68 -27.53 -3.24
N PHE A 121 14.09 -27.50 -1.99
CA PHE A 121 13.49 -26.67 -0.95
C PHE A 121 14.49 -25.58 -0.55
N VAL A 122 14.17 -24.31 -0.77
CA VAL A 122 15.08 -23.19 -0.52
C VAL A 122 14.45 -22.16 0.43
N ASN A 123 15.17 -21.82 1.50
CA ASN A 123 14.79 -20.70 2.35
C ASN A 123 15.17 -19.36 1.71
N PRO A 124 14.50 -18.26 2.08
CA PRO A 124 14.92 -16.93 1.65
C PRO A 124 16.30 -16.57 2.22
N GLY A 125 16.99 -15.67 1.54
CA GLY A 125 18.26 -15.12 2.01
C GLY A 125 18.13 -14.36 3.33
N THR A 126 19.14 -14.51 4.17
CA THR A 126 19.35 -13.72 5.38
C THR A 126 20.70 -13.03 5.30
N ILE A 127 20.73 -11.73 5.58
CA ILE A 127 21.96 -10.96 5.68
C ILE A 127 22.39 -10.98 7.14
N LYS A 128 23.48 -11.69 7.43
CA LYS A 128 23.99 -11.82 8.80
C LYS A 128 24.50 -10.47 9.30
N ALA A 129 24.15 -10.09 10.52
CA ALA A 129 24.77 -8.95 11.18
C ALA A 129 26.27 -9.19 11.35
N LYS A 130 27.06 -8.12 11.27
CA LYS A 130 28.51 -8.15 11.49
C LYS A 130 28.93 -7.44 12.79
N LEU A 131 28.08 -6.60 13.34
CA LEU A 131 28.27 -5.96 14.63
C LEU A 131 27.80 -6.86 15.76
N ASP A 132 28.50 -6.79 16.90
CA ASP A 132 28.12 -7.52 18.11
C ASP A 132 26.74 -7.06 18.61
N GLY A 133 25.87 -8.02 18.93
CA GLY A 133 24.49 -7.75 19.34
C GLY A 133 23.54 -7.33 18.20
N GLY A 134 24.04 -7.16 16.97
CA GLY A 134 23.24 -6.80 15.80
C GLY A 134 22.27 -7.90 15.37
N LYS A 135 21.15 -7.50 14.75
CA LYS A 135 20.12 -8.42 14.27
C LYS A 135 20.34 -8.78 12.81
N ASN A 136 20.18 -10.06 12.49
CA ASN A 136 20.16 -10.50 11.09
C ASN A 136 19.00 -9.84 10.35
N ARG A 137 19.25 -9.34 9.14
CA ARG A 137 18.22 -8.76 8.29
C ARG A 137 17.65 -9.83 7.37
N SER A 138 16.34 -10.04 7.45
CA SER A 138 15.63 -10.89 6.49
C SER A 138 15.62 -10.23 5.11
N ASN A 139 15.96 -10.98 4.07
CA ASN A 139 15.81 -10.53 2.69
C ASN A 139 14.52 -11.07 2.04
N ARG A 140 13.73 -11.85 2.78
CA ARG A 140 12.57 -12.59 2.27
C ARG A 140 11.62 -11.72 1.46
N SER A 141 11.17 -10.59 1.99
CA SER A 141 10.21 -9.76 1.24
C SER A 141 10.81 -9.20 -0.06
N TYR A 142 12.06 -8.75 -0.02
CA TYR A 142 12.71 -8.23 -1.23
C TYR A 142 12.95 -9.32 -2.27
N GLU A 143 13.37 -10.52 -1.86
CA GLU A 143 13.55 -11.66 -2.75
C GLU A 143 12.23 -12.13 -3.35
N TYR A 144 11.18 -12.22 -2.53
CA TYR A 144 9.96 -12.95 -2.87
C TYR A 144 8.85 -12.06 -3.44
N ASP A 145 8.65 -10.86 -2.89
CA ASP A 145 7.54 -9.98 -3.27
C ASP A 145 7.90 -8.98 -4.39
N SER A 146 9.15 -8.93 -4.84
CA SER A 146 9.57 -8.01 -5.92
C SER A 146 9.18 -8.55 -7.31
N LEU A 147 8.44 -7.76 -8.08
CA LEU A 147 7.92 -8.13 -9.40
C LEU A 147 8.97 -7.98 -10.51
N SER A 148 10.10 -8.68 -10.41
CA SER A 148 11.14 -8.67 -11.43
C SER A 148 11.71 -10.06 -11.69
N ASP A 149 12.51 -10.17 -12.75
CA ASP A 149 13.25 -11.40 -13.09
C ASP A 149 14.37 -11.75 -12.09
N ARG A 150 14.61 -10.91 -11.06
CA ARG A 150 15.79 -11.00 -10.21
C ARG A 150 15.83 -12.32 -9.46
N TYR A 151 14.70 -12.73 -8.86
CA TYR A 151 14.65 -13.98 -8.12
C TYR A 151 14.78 -15.20 -9.03
N VAL A 152 14.16 -15.17 -10.22
CA VAL A 152 14.24 -16.32 -11.12
C VAL A 152 15.65 -16.50 -11.70
N ARG A 153 16.35 -15.41 -12.03
CA ARG A 153 17.78 -15.47 -12.37
C ARG A 153 18.63 -15.98 -11.22
N PHE A 154 18.31 -15.63 -9.98
CA PHE A 154 18.97 -16.23 -8.81
C PHE A 154 18.73 -17.75 -8.77
N LEU A 155 17.51 -18.22 -9.00
CA LEU A 155 17.23 -19.66 -9.05
C LEU A 155 18.02 -20.34 -10.18
N THR A 156 17.93 -19.84 -11.41
CA THR A 156 18.43 -20.52 -12.60
C THR A 156 19.94 -20.38 -12.77
N ASP A 157 20.50 -19.20 -12.49
CA ASP A 157 21.88 -18.87 -12.85
C ASP A 157 22.85 -19.17 -11.70
N GLU A 158 22.37 -19.09 -10.45
CA GLU A 158 23.22 -19.22 -9.26
C GLU A 158 22.90 -20.46 -8.42
N PHE A 159 21.63 -20.69 -8.09
CA PHE A 159 21.25 -21.63 -7.03
C PHE A 159 21.01 -23.06 -7.52
N LEU A 160 20.15 -23.26 -8.51
CA LEU A 160 19.81 -24.59 -9.04
C LEU A 160 21.02 -25.35 -9.60
N PRO A 161 22.01 -24.71 -10.29
CA PRO A 161 23.22 -25.40 -10.70
C PRO A 161 24.01 -26.04 -9.55
N ILE A 162 23.94 -25.45 -8.35
CA ILE A 162 24.57 -25.98 -7.13
C ILE A 162 23.68 -27.04 -6.47
N ALA A 163 22.38 -26.76 -6.31
CA ALA A 163 21.46 -27.67 -5.66
C ALA A 163 21.29 -29.00 -6.42
N LEU A 164 21.31 -28.95 -7.75
CA LEU A 164 21.07 -30.10 -8.63
C LEU A 164 22.36 -30.79 -9.09
N LYS A 165 23.53 -30.44 -8.54
CA LYS A 165 24.80 -31.03 -8.96
C LYS A 165 24.78 -32.56 -8.89
N GLY A 166 24.93 -33.20 -10.05
CA GLY A 166 24.91 -34.67 -10.19
C GLY A 166 23.51 -35.30 -10.21
N ILE A 167 22.45 -34.51 -10.42
CA ILE A 167 21.07 -34.97 -10.53
C ILE A 167 20.56 -34.61 -11.94
N ASN A 168 20.05 -35.60 -12.66
CA ASN A 168 19.48 -35.44 -14.01
C ASN A 168 18.00 -35.05 -13.90
N VAL A 169 17.69 -33.79 -14.19
CA VAL A 169 16.32 -33.27 -14.21
C VAL A 169 15.95 -32.84 -15.63
N SER A 170 14.67 -32.90 -15.96
CA SER A 170 14.13 -32.42 -17.24
C SER A 170 14.36 -30.92 -17.40
N ASP A 171 14.63 -30.48 -18.62
CA ASP A 171 14.68 -29.07 -19.03
C ASP A 171 13.37 -28.63 -19.71
N ASP A 172 12.39 -29.54 -19.87
CA ASP A 172 11.06 -29.20 -20.38
C ASP A 172 10.28 -28.40 -19.32
N PRO A 173 9.74 -27.20 -19.63
CA PRO A 173 8.97 -26.41 -18.68
C PRO A 173 7.73 -27.14 -18.14
N SER A 174 7.14 -28.04 -18.93
CA SER A 174 6.01 -28.85 -18.49
C SER A 174 6.40 -29.84 -17.38
N ASP A 175 7.68 -30.20 -17.28
CA ASP A 175 8.21 -31.03 -16.19
C ASP A 175 8.72 -30.21 -14.99
N ARG A 176 8.49 -28.90 -14.98
CA ARG A 176 9.06 -27.98 -13.98
C ARG A 176 8.01 -27.15 -13.27
N ALA A 177 7.96 -27.29 -11.96
CA ALA A 177 7.04 -26.59 -11.07
C ALA A 177 7.76 -25.72 -10.05
N VAL A 178 7.11 -24.62 -9.67
CA VAL A 178 7.49 -23.76 -8.54
C VAL A 178 6.32 -23.65 -7.57
N VAL A 179 6.61 -23.61 -6.28
CA VAL A 179 5.60 -23.56 -5.23
C VAL A 179 6.03 -22.70 -4.07
N GLY A 180 5.07 -22.02 -3.44
CA GLY A 180 5.31 -21.35 -2.18
C GLY A 180 4.03 -20.89 -1.50
N ILE A 181 4.21 -20.35 -0.30
CA ILE A 181 3.13 -19.90 0.58
C ILE A 181 3.31 -18.42 0.95
N SER A 182 2.25 -17.63 0.98
CA SER A 182 2.33 -16.20 1.33
C SER A 182 3.25 -15.45 0.36
N SER A 183 4.30 -14.75 0.82
CA SER A 183 5.33 -14.20 -0.09
C SER A 183 6.00 -15.27 -0.95
N GLY A 184 6.14 -16.50 -0.46
CA GLY A 184 6.62 -17.61 -1.28
C GLY A 184 5.66 -17.94 -2.44
N GLY A 185 4.35 -17.72 -2.26
CA GLY A 185 3.33 -17.97 -3.27
C GLY A 185 3.41 -16.97 -4.43
N ILE A 186 3.48 -15.68 -4.12
CA ILE A 186 3.75 -14.66 -5.15
C ILE A 186 5.13 -14.86 -5.79
N CYS A 187 6.14 -15.28 -5.03
CA CYS A 187 7.47 -15.57 -5.55
C CYS A 187 7.46 -16.71 -6.57
N ALA A 188 6.74 -17.79 -6.28
CA ALA A 188 6.55 -18.91 -7.20
C ALA A 188 5.82 -18.44 -8.46
N PHE A 189 4.75 -17.67 -8.33
CA PHE A 189 4.07 -17.07 -9.47
C PHE A 189 4.98 -16.16 -10.29
N THR A 190 5.78 -15.33 -9.63
CA THR A 190 6.75 -14.44 -10.26
C THR A 190 7.78 -15.22 -11.06
N ALA A 191 8.30 -16.33 -10.52
CA ALA A 191 9.28 -17.17 -11.18
C ALA A 191 8.72 -17.79 -12.48
N ALA A 192 7.55 -18.43 -12.42
CA ALA A 192 6.88 -18.98 -13.60
C ALA A 192 6.45 -17.88 -14.59
N TRP A 193 6.01 -16.72 -14.08
CA TRP A 193 5.64 -15.59 -14.92
C TRP A 193 6.84 -15.02 -15.68
N GLN A 194 8.00 -14.88 -15.05
CA GLN A 194 9.18 -14.26 -15.67
C GLN A 194 9.96 -15.24 -16.56
N ALA A 195 9.97 -16.54 -16.22
CA ALA A 195 10.64 -17.57 -17.00
C ALA A 195 9.68 -18.75 -17.28
N PRO A 196 8.65 -18.56 -18.11
CA PRO A 196 7.74 -19.64 -18.49
C PRO A 196 8.43 -20.74 -19.32
N ASP A 197 9.60 -20.44 -19.88
CA ASP A 197 10.54 -21.37 -20.52
C ASP A 197 11.38 -22.18 -19.52
N GLN A 198 11.27 -21.90 -18.23
CA GLN A 198 11.91 -22.68 -17.16
C GLN A 198 10.88 -23.36 -16.26
N PHE A 199 9.73 -22.73 -16.00
CA PHE A 199 8.71 -23.26 -15.10
C PHE A 199 7.31 -23.10 -15.72
N GLY A 200 6.77 -24.20 -16.26
CA GLY A 200 5.43 -24.26 -16.86
C GLY A 200 4.31 -24.50 -15.84
N LYS A 201 4.65 -24.80 -14.57
CA LYS A 201 3.67 -25.10 -13.51
C LYS A 201 3.94 -24.25 -12.27
N VAL A 202 2.87 -23.73 -11.67
CA VAL A 202 2.97 -22.99 -10.41
C VAL A 202 1.85 -23.33 -9.44
N LEU A 203 2.22 -23.46 -8.17
CA LEU A 203 1.31 -23.64 -7.05
C LEU A 203 1.55 -22.51 -6.02
N SER A 204 0.55 -21.65 -5.82
CA SER A 204 0.58 -20.57 -4.84
C SER A 204 -0.44 -20.81 -3.74
N HIS A 205 0.02 -20.99 -2.50
CA HIS A 205 -0.84 -21.05 -1.31
C HIS A 205 -0.91 -19.66 -0.66
N ILE A 206 -2.12 -19.17 -0.36
CA ILE A 206 -2.41 -17.90 0.31
C ILE A 206 -1.51 -16.76 -0.20
N GLY A 207 -1.38 -16.62 -1.52
CA GLY A 207 -0.34 -15.80 -2.16
C GLY A 207 -0.50 -14.30 -1.86
N SER A 208 0.59 -13.58 -1.62
CA SER A 208 0.58 -12.15 -1.25
C SER A 208 0.35 -11.20 -2.45
N TYR A 209 -0.74 -11.40 -3.21
CA TYR A 209 -1.14 -10.55 -4.34
C TYR A 209 -1.75 -9.19 -3.91
N THR A 210 -1.28 -8.67 -2.78
CA THR A 210 -1.63 -7.38 -2.17
C THR A 210 -0.49 -6.37 -2.34
N ASN A 211 -0.53 -5.21 -1.66
CA ASN A 211 0.50 -4.18 -1.75
C ASN A 211 1.74 -4.43 -0.88
N ILE A 212 2.31 -5.61 -1.06
CA ILE A 212 3.70 -5.93 -0.70
C ILE A 212 4.52 -5.82 -1.97
N ARG A 213 5.37 -4.80 -2.04
CA ARG A 213 6.32 -4.55 -3.16
C ARG A 213 5.73 -4.60 -4.58
N GLY A 214 4.42 -4.41 -4.73
CA GLY A 214 3.74 -4.32 -6.02
C GLY A 214 2.84 -5.51 -6.41
N GLY A 215 2.63 -6.50 -5.54
CA GLY A 215 1.87 -7.71 -5.87
C GLY A 215 0.47 -7.48 -6.48
N TRP A 216 -0.21 -6.41 -6.05
CA TRP A 216 -1.49 -5.94 -6.61
C TRP A 216 -1.46 -5.62 -8.12
N ALA A 217 -0.30 -5.50 -8.75
CA ALA A 217 -0.17 -5.20 -10.18
C ALA A 217 -0.43 -6.43 -11.07
N TYR A 218 -0.30 -7.66 -10.55
CA TYR A 218 -0.40 -8.89 -11.35
C TYR A 218 -1.73 -9.06 -12.09
N PRO A 219 -2.92 -8.82 -11.50
CA PRO A 219 -4.18 -8.91 -12.23
C PRO A 219 -4.19 -8.04 -13.50
N GLY A 220 -3.64 -6.82 -13.40
CA GLY A 220 -3.50 -5.92 -14.54
C GLY A 220 -2.47 -6.37 -15.58
N LEU A 221 -1.39 -7.06 -15.18
CA LEU A 221 -0.39 -7.62 -16.09
C LEU A 221 -0.92 -8.86 -16.83
N ILE A 222 -1.61 -9.76 -16.12
CA ILE A 222 -2.22 -10.96 -16.67
C ILE A 222 -3.27 -10.60 -17.73
N ARG A 223 -4.14 -9.63 -17.47
CA ARG A 223 -5.16 -9.21 -18.44
C ARG A 223 -4.57 -8.70 -19.76
N LYS A 224 -3.33 -8.18 -19.75
CA LYS A 224 -2.64 -7.72 -20.97
C LYS A 224 -2.12 -8.85 -21.84
N THR A 225 -2.07 -10.08 -21.34
CA THR A 225 -1.62 -11.25 -22.12
C THR A 225 -2.77 -11.99 -22.79
N GLN A 226 -4.00 -11.49 -22.78
CA GLN A 226 -5.16 -12.17 -23.36
C GLN A 226 -4.94 -12.64 -24.82
N GLU A 227 -4.21 -11.85 -25.63
CA GLU A 227 -3.91 -12.22 -27.02
C GLU A 227 -2.84 -13.33 -27.14
N SER A 228 -1.98 -13.46 -26.13
CA SER A 228 -0.91 -14.47 -26.08
C SER A 228 -0.57 -14.81 -24.62
N PRO A 229 -1.37 -15.67 -23.97
CA PRO A 229 -1.13 -16.07 -22.59
C PRO A 229 0.21 -16.79 -22.47
N LYS A 230 0.94 -16.51 -21.39
CA LYS A 230 2.17 -17.25 -21.09
C LYS A 230 1.83 -18.73 -20.86
N PRO A 231 2.67 -19.68 -21.30
CA PRO A 231 2.38 -21.12 -21.20
C PRO A 231 2.62 -21.65 -19.78
N ILE A 232 1.83 -21.18 -18.82
CA ILE A 232 1.90 -21.61 -17.42
C ILE A 232 0.55 -22.13 -16.94
N LYS A 233 0.58 -23.21 -16.17
CA LYS A 233 -0.57 -23.78 -15.46
C LYS A 233 -0.53 -23.34 -14.00
N VAL A 234 -1.63 -22.77 -13.50
CA VAL A 234 -1.64 -22.03 -12.23
C VAL A 234 -2.62 -22.63 -11.23
N TYR A 235 -2.13 -23.12 -10.10
CA TYR A 235 -2.96 -23.50 -8.96
C TYR A 235 -2.86 -22.42 -7.86
N LEU A 236 -3.99 -21.82 -7.51
CA LEU A 236 -4.14 -20.86 -6.42
C LEU A 236 -4.97 -21.52 -5.31
N GLN A 237 -4.47 -21.51 -4.09
CA GLN A 237 -5.26 -21.79 -2.91
C GLN A 237 -5.27 -20.56 -2.01
N GLU A 238 -6.41 -20.29 -1.40
CA GLU A 238 -6.61 -19.15 -0.50
C GLU A 238 -7.61 -19.51 0.63
N GLY A 239 -7.43 -18.93 1.81
CA GLY A 239 -8.36 -19.04 2.93
C GLY A 239 -9.50 -18.01 2.83
N ARG A 240 -10.72 -18.40 3.21
CA ARG A 240 -11.89 -17.48 3.23
C ARG A 240 -11.75 -16.38 4.28
N ASP A 241 -11.05 -16.68 5.38
CA ASP A 241 -10.89 -15.80 6.54
C ASP A 241 -9.43 -15.28 6.63
N ASP A 242 -8.73 -15.18 5.49
CA ASP A 242 -7.35 -14.69 5.46
C ASP A 242 -7.26 -13.16 5.64
N LEU A 243 -6.04 -12.65 5.81
CA LEU A 243 -5.73 -11.31 6.33
C LEU A 243 -6.39 -10.16 5.55
N SER A 244 -6.79 -9.13 6.28
CA SER A 244 -7.04 -7.77 5.78
C SER A 244 -6.15 -6.74 6.48
N ASN A 245 -4.87 -6.72 6.12
CA ASN A 245 -3.82 -5.97 6.81
C ASN A 245 -3.33 -4.72 6.03
N LEU A 246 -2.30 -4.04 6.53
CA LEU A 246 -1.63 -2.88 5.92
C LEU A 246 -1.39 -3.01 4.40
N HIS A 247 -1.17 -4.22 3.91
CA HIS A 247 -0.87 -4.48 2.51
C HIS A 247 -2.12 -4.68 1.65
N GLY A 248 -3.23 -5.16 2.21
CA GLY A 248 -4.50 -5.34 1.49
C GLY A 248 -5.36 -6.46 2.08
N ASN A 249 -6.46 -6.75 1.38
CA ASN A 249 -7.30 -7.91 1.66
C ASN A 249 -6.86 -9.08 0.77
N TRP A 250 -6.36 -10.15 1.40
CA TRP A 250 -5.71 -11.27 0.72
C TRP A 250 -6.72 -12.15 -0.04
N PRO A 251 -7.88 -12.52 0.54
CA PRO A 251 -8.91 -13.25 -0.20
C PRO A 251 -9.38 -12.51 -1.47
N LEU A 252 -9.59 -11.19 -1.39
CA LEU A 252 -9.94 -10.38 -2.56
C LEU A 252 -8.79 -10.30 -3.57
N GLY A 253 -7.53 -10.26 -3.12
CA GLY A 253 -6.36 -10.27 -3.99
C GLY A 253 -6.24 -11.55 -4.82
N ASN A 254 -6.42 -12.72 -4.19
CA ASN A 254 -6.39 -14.02 -4.88
C ASN A 254 -7.61 -14.23 -5.80
N ARG A 255 -8.79 -13.69 -5.43
CA ARG A 255 -9.96 -13.67 -6.34
C ARG A 255 -9.74 -12.77 -7.55
N ASP A 256 -9.06 -11.63 -7.40
CA ASP A 256 -8.71 -10.74 -8.53
C ASP A 256 -7.72 -11.41 -9.48
N MET A 257 -6.75 -12.17 -8.94
CA MET A 257 -5.86 -13.02 -9.72
C MET A 257 -6.62 -14.06 -10.53
N ALA A 258 -7.53 -14.81 -9.90
CA ALA A 258 -8.37 -15.79 -10.58
C ALA A 258 -9.23 -15.15 -11.69
N ALA A 259 -9.83 -13.99 -11.42
CA ALA A 259 -10.58 -13.24 -12.42
C ALA A 259 -9.71 -12.83 -13.63
N ALA A 260 -8.48 -12.38 -13.38
CA ALA A 260 -7.54 -12.04 -14.43
C ALA A 260 -7.10 -13.27 -15.25
N LEU A 261 -6.80 -14.39 -14.59
CA LEU A 261 -6.42 -15.65 -15.24
C LEU A 261 -7.54 -16.19 -16.13
N GLN A 262 -8.78 -16.16 -15.65
CA GLN A 262 -9.96 -16.51 -16.45
C GLN A 262 -10.12 -15.59 -17.66
N PHE A 263 -10.05 -14.28 -17.46
CA PHE A 263 -10.19 -13.30 -18.53
C PHE A 263 -9.15 -13.50 -19.64
N ALA A 264 -7.91 -13.80 -19.25
CA ALA A 264 -6.80 -14.01 -20.19
C ALA A 264 -6.74 -15.46 -20.74
N GLY A 265 -7.59 -16.38 -20.28
CA GLY A 265 -7.67 -17.74 -20.82
C GLY A 265 -6.58 -18.70 -20.33
N TYR A 266 -6.03 -18.47 -19.12
CA TYR A 266 -5.07 -19.40 -18.52
C TYR A 266 -5.74 -20.69 -18.05
N HIS A 267 -4.99 -21.80 -18.08
CA HIS A 267 -5.39 -23.03 -17.38
C HIS A 267 -5.08 -22.85 -15.89
N TYR A 268 -6.11 -22.54 -15.09
CA TYR A 268 -5.95 -22.25 -13.67
C TYR A 268 -6.97 -22.97 -12.79
N LYS A 269 -6.63 -23.14 -11.51
CA LYS A 269 -7.56 -23.50 -10.44
C LYS A 269 -7.49 -22.53 -9.28
N LEU A 270 -8.64 -22.11 -8.77
CA LEU A 270 -8.77 -21.42 -7.49
C LEU A 270 -9.47 -22.36 -6.49
N GLU A 271 -8.79 -22.66 -5.39
CA GLU A 271 -9.30 -23.45 -4.27
C GLU A 271 -9.46 -22.55 -3.03
N MET A 272 -10.70 -22.21 -2.68
CA MET A 272 -10.99 -21.45 -1.47
C MET A 272 -11.23 -22.43 -0.32
N THR A 273 -10.34 -22.46 0.68
CA THR A 273 -10.45 -23.28 1.89
C THR A 273 -11.00 -22.47 3.05
N ASP A 274 -11.41 -23.14 4.14
CA ASP A 274 -11.80 -22.45 5.38
C ASP A 274 -10.57 -21.88 6.11
N GLY A 275 -10.80 -20.94 7.03
CA GLY A 275 -9.79 -20.35 7.90
C GLY A 275 -8.88 -19.30 7.26
N GLY A 276 -7.95 -18.77 8.06
CA GLY A 276 -7.08 -17.64 7.70
C GLY A 276 -5.63 -18.02 7.38
N HIS A 277 -4.68 -17.11 7.65
CA HIS A 277 -3.27 -17.17 7.21
C HIS A 277 -2.46 -18.34 7.77
N SER A 278 -2.71 -19.55 7.28
CA SER A 278 -2.13 -20.78 7.83
C SER A 278 -1.87 -21.83 6.75
N GLY A 279 -0.68 -22.43 6.81
CA GLY A 279 -0.33 -23.58 5.98
C GLY A 279 -1.15 -24.83 6.28
N LYS A 280 -1.93 -24.87 7.39
CA LYS A 280 -2.76 -26.02 7.76
C LYS A 280 -3.79 -26.37 6.67
N TRP A 281 -4.52 -25.37 6.19
CA TRP A 281 -5.62 -25.57 5.23
C TRP A 281 -5.10 -25.90 3.84
N ALA A 282 -4.05 -25.19 3.41
CA ALA A 282 -3.28 -25.51 2.22
C ALA A 282 -2.74 -26.96 2.26
N GLY A 283 -2.21 -27.38 3.42
CA GLY A 283 -1.70 -28.73 3.65
C GLY A 283 -2.76 -29.83 3.49
N GLN A 284 -4.01 -29.59 3.92
CA GLN A 284 -5.10 -30.55 3.77
C GLN A 284 -5.44 -30.87 2.31
N VAL A 285 -5.34 -29.86 1.44
CA VAL A 285 -5.61 -30.02 0.00
C VAL A 285 -4.35 -30.23 -0.84
N PHE A 286 -3.17 -30.28 -0.21
CA PHE A 286 -1.89 -30.27 -0.92
C PHE A 286 -1.71 -31.48 -1.86
N ALA A 287 -2.12 -32.68 -1.43
CA ALA A 287 -2.06 -33.86 -2.28
C ALA A 287 -2.95 -33.73 -3.53
N ASP A 288 -4.15 -33.18 -3.38
CA ASP A 288 -5.08 -32.97 -4.50
C ASP A 288 -4.60 -31.83 -5.42
N ALA A 289 -3.97 -30.80 -4.86
CA ALA A 289 -3.31 -29.75 -5.62
C ALA A 289 -2.19 -30.31 -6.51
N LEU A 290 -1.35 -31.22 -5.99
CA LEU A 290 -0.30 -31.88 -6.77
C LEU A 290 -0.87 -32.76 -7.89
N LYS A 291 -1.90 -33.57 -7.60
CA LYS A 291 -2.58 -34.37 -8.62
C LYS A 291 -3.12 -33.50 -9.75
N TRP A 292 -3.84 -32.42 -9.40
CA TRP A 292 -4.37 -31.48 -10.39
C TRP A 292 -3.24 -30.82 -11.19
N LEU A 293 -2.16 -30.39 -10.52
CA LEU A 293 -1.06 -29.67 -11.18
C LEU A 293 -0.36 -30.54 -12.22
N TRP A 294 -0.11 -31.81 -11.92
CA TRP A 294 0.61 -32.77 -12.78
C TRP A 294 -0.28 -33.51 -13.80
N ASP A 295 -1.60 -33.38 -13.70
CA ASP A 295 -2.53 -33.94 -14.68
C ASP A 295 -2.80 -32.95 -15.83
N GLU A 296 -2.25 -33.20 -17.03
CA GLU A 296 -2.48 -32.35 -18.21
C GLU A 296 -3.95 -32.25 -18.65
N GLN A 297 -4.80 -33.19 -18.20
CA GLN A 297 -6.24 -33.23 -18.54
C GLN A 297 -7.13 -32.63 -17.45
N SER A 298 -6.54 -32.06 -16.40
CA SER A 298 -7.32 -31.48 -15.30
C SER A 298 -8.24 -30.36 -15.78
N GLU A 299 -9.45 -30.26 -15.22
CA GLU A 299 -10.36 -29.17 -15.57
C GLU A 299 -9.99 -27.86 -14.85
N PRO A 300 -9.97 -26.70 -15.55
CA PRO A 300 -9.76 -25.41 -14.93
C PRO A 300 -11.01 -24.91 -14.17
N THR A 301 -10.82 -23.96 -13.26
CA THR A 301 -11.91 -23.25 -12.61
C THR A 301 -12.68 -22.38 -13.63
N VAL A 302 -14.01 -22.44 -13.57
CA VAL A 302 -14.92 -21.55 -14.31
C VAL A 302 -15.72 -20.72 -13.31
N MET A 303 -15.42 -19.43 -13.22
CA MET A 303 -16.22 -18.47 -12.45
C MET A 303 -17.44 -18.04 -13.25
N PRO A 304 -18.65 -18.13 -12.68
CA PRO A 304 -19.88 -17.74 -13.36
C PRO A 304 -19.95 -16.22 -13.54
N ASN A 305 -20.68 -15.76 -14.56
CA ASN A 305 -21.11 -14.37 -14.66
C ASN A 305 -22.40 -14.18 -13.85
N PRO A 306 -22.37 -13.49 -12.70
CA PRO A 306 -23.55 -13.36 -11.84
C PRO A 306 -24.56 -12.32 -12.34
N ALA A 307 -24.33 -11.65 -13.47
CA ALA A 307 -25.21 -10.61 -13.97
C ALA A 307 -26.63 -11.13 -14.32
N THR A 308 -27.60 -10.55 -13.65
CA THR A 308 -29.05 -10.67 -13.82
C THR A 308 -29.66 -9.33 -14.27
N LYS A 309 -30.98 -9.31 -14.52
CA LYS A 309 -31.72 -8.09 -14.89
C LYS A 309 -32.96 -7.93 -14.02
N PRO A 310 -32.81 -7.56 -12.74
CA PRO A 310 -33.96 -7.34 -11.87
C PRO A 310 -34.84 -6.20 -12.41
N LYS A 311 -36.14 -6.24 -12.12
CA LYS A 311 -37.07 -5.17 -12.52
C LYS A 311 -36.73 -3.89 -11.74
N TRP A 312 -36.54 -2.79 -12.46
CA TRP A 312 -36.30 -1.49 -11.87
C TRP A 312 -37.59 -0.74 -11.56
N GLU A 313 -37.61 -0.11 -10.39
CA GLU A 313 -38.63 0.85 -9.97
C GLU A 313 -37.94 2.05 -9.32
N PRO A 314 -38.43 3.28 -9.55
CA PRO A 314 -37.82 4.47 -8.95
C PRO A 314 -38.03 4.45 -7.43
N HIS A 315 -37.02 4.93 -6.70
CA HIS A 315 -37.16 5.19 -5.27
C HIS A 315 -38.33 6.17 -5.02
N PRO A 316 -39.10 6.05 -3.92
CA PRO A 316 -40.21 6.97 -3.61
C PRO A 316 -39.84 8.46 -3.64
N ASP A 317 -38.62 8.82 -3.21
CA ASP A 317 -38.12 10.20 -3.28
C ASP A 317 -37.61 10.63 -4.67
N ALA A 318 -37.55 9.72 -5.63
CA ALA A 318 -37.34 10.05 -7.04
C ALA A 318 -38.69 10.26 -7.79
N LEU A 319 -39.82 10.17 -7.10
CA LEU A 319 -41.14 10.49 -7.63
C LEU A 319 -41.50 11.95 -7.33
N ASP A 320 -42.22 12.56 -8.27
CA ASP A 320 -42.75 13.90 -8.07
C ASP A 320 -43.83 13.90 -6.97
N LYS A 321 -43.73 14.87 -6.05
CA LYS A 321 -44.65 15.08 -4.92
C LYS A 321 -45.32 16.45 -5.07
N ALA A 322 -46.65 16.47 -5.13
CA ALA A 322 -47.44 17.65 -5.48
C ALA A 322 -47.20 18.90 -4.59
N ASN A 323 -46.85 18.70 -3.32
CA ASN A 323 -46.68 19.77 -2.33
C ASN A 323 -45.20 20.07 -1.99
N VAL A 324 -44.26 19.61 -2.83
CA VAL A 324 -42.83 19.87 -2.63
C VAL A 324 -42.38 21.03 -3.53
N PRO A 325 -41.80 22.12 -2.97
CA PRO A 325 -41.24 23.21 -3.75
C PRO A 325 -40.20 22.73 -4.77
N LYS A 326 -40.28 23.26 -6.00
CA LYS A 326 -39.44 22.82 -7.12
C LYS A 326 -38.31 23.77 -7.41
N GLY A 327 -37.09 23.27 -7.34
CA GLY A 327 -35.91 23.99 -7.81
C GLY A 327 -35.91 24.17 -9.33
N LYS A 328 -34.96 24.95 -9.82
CA LYS A 328 -34.78 25.26 -11.24
C LYS A 328 -33.46 24.71 -11.72
N VAL A 329 -33.48 23.98 -12.84
CA VAL A 329 -32.26 23.59 -13.57
C VAL A 329 -32.01 24.63 -14.66
N ILE A 330 -30.90 25.34 -14.55
CA ILE A 330 -30.50 26.40 -15.47
C ILE A 330 -29.38 25.85 -16.35
N GLU A 331 -29.67 25.71 -17.65
CA GLU A 331 -28.65 25.33 -18.62
C GLU A 331 -27.66 26.47 -18.82
N MET A 332 -26.37 26.14 -18.81
CA MET A 332 -25.31 27.11 -18.99
C MET A 332 -24.80 27.06 -20.43
N PRO A 333 -24.27 28.18 -20.97
CA PRO A 333 -23.56 28.15 -22.24
C PRO A 333 -22.43 27.08 -22.21
N PRO A 334 -22.17 26.37 -23.32
CA PRO A 334 -21.08 25.41 -23.40
C PRO A 334 -19.77 26.03 -22.89
N LEU A 335 -19.04 25.27 -22.07
CA LEU A 335 -17.75 25.72 -21.55
C LEU A 335 -16.64 25.32 -22.53
N GLU A 336 -16.14 26.30 -23.28
CA GLU A 336 -15.15 26.10 -24.36
C GLU A 336 -13.78 26.76 -24.10
N ASP A 337 -13.73 27.63 -23.08
CA ASP A 337 -12.59 28.45 -22.69
C ASP A 337 -11.86 27.89 -21.46
N SER A 338 -11.83 26.57 -21.31
CA SER A 338 -11.10 25.91 -20.22
C SER A 338 -9.59 26.12 -20.36
N THR A 339 -8.97 26.58 -19.28
CA THR A 339 -7.51 26.76 -19.21
C THR A 339 -6.78 25.46 -18.87
N ILE A 340 -7.45 24.55 -18.14
CA ILE A 340 -6.88 23.27 -17.71
C ILE A 340 -7.02 22.18 -18.79
N PHE A 341 -8.14 22.17 -19.52
CA PHE A 341 -8.39 21.26 -20.63
C PHE A 341 -8.66 22.07 -21.92
N PRO A 342 -7.63 22.71 -22.50
CA PRO A 342 -7.80 23.58 -23.66
C PRO A 342 -8.32 22.82 -24.89
N GLY A 343 -9.07 23.53 -25.74
CA GLY A 343 -9.59 22.97 -27.01
C GLY A 343 -10.75 21.99 -26.84
N THR A 344 -11.46 22.05 -25.71
CA THR A 344 -12.57 21.16 -25.39
C THR A 344 -13.86 21.94 -25.16
N THR A 345 -15.00 21.34 -25.50
CA THR A 345 -16.35 21.85 -25.21
C THR A 345 -17.11 20.86 -24.35
N ARG A 346 -17.93 21.35 -23.41
CA ARG A 346 -18.75 20.52 -22.53
C ARG A 346 -20.06 21.19 -22.16
N LYS A 347 -21.08 20.36 -21.96
CA LYS A 347 -22.39 20.78 -21.43
C LYS A 347 -22.35 20.80 -19.92
N TRP A 348 -23.05 21.76 -19.34
CA TRP A 348 -23.21 21.83 -17.90
C TRP A 348 -24.46 22.65 -17.54
N ALA A 349 -24.98 22.42 -16.33
CA ALA A 349 -26.16 23.08 -15.81
C ALA A 349 -26.03 23.28 -14.30
N VAL A 350 -26.75 24.28 -13.77
CA VAL A 350 -26.83 24.56 -12.34
C VAL A 350 -28.25 24.33 -11.87
N TYR A 351 -28.44 23.47 -10.88
CA TYR A 351 -29.70 23.36 -10.15
C TYR A 351 -29.68 24.27 -8.93
N VAL A 352 -30.72 25.09 -8.80
CA VAL A 352 -30.95 25.98 -7.66
C VAL A 352 -32.24 25.54 -6.96
N PRO A 353 -32.19 25.11 -5.69
CA PRO A 353 -33.38 24.67 -4.95
C PRO A 353 -34.33 25.85 -4.73
N ALA A 354 -35.64 25.59 -4.63
CA ALA A 354 -36.65 26.63 -4.41
C ALA A 354 -36.42 27.42 -3.11
N GLN A 355 -35.79 26.78 -2.13
CA GLN A 355 -35.49 27.30 -0.79
C GLN A 355 -34.21 28.13 -0.74
N TYR A 356 -33.47 28.27 -1.85
CA TYR A 356 -32.25 29.09 -1.89
C TYR A 356 -32.55 30.56 -1.55
N SER A 357 -31.72 31.14 -0.68
CA SER A 357 -31.65 32.57 -0.40
C SER A 357 -30.21 33.03 -0.49
N ALA A 358 -29.97 34.22 -1.03
CA ALA A 358 -28.63 34.81 -1.09
C ALA A 358 -28.08 35.17 0.31
N ASP A 359 -28.94 35.28 1.32
CA ASP A 359 -28.55 35.63 2.69
C ASP A 359 -27.88 34.48 3.46
N GLN A 360 -27.99 33.25 2.96
CA GLN A 360 -27.44 32.05 3.60
C GLN A 360 -26.63 31.24 2.58
N PRO A 361 -25.38 30.87 2.89
CA PRO A 361 -24.57 30.09 1.97
C PRO A 361 -25.18 28.70 1.76
N ALA A 362 -25.44 28.33 0.50
CA ALA A 362 -25.93 27.01 0.15
C ALA A 362 -24.79 25.97 0.21
N ALA A 363 -25.17 24.72 0.52
CA ALA A 363 -24.31 23.57 0.26
C ALA A 363 -24.08 23.39 -1.25
N LEU A 364 -23.02 22.69 -1.62
CA LEU A 364 -22.66 22.40 -3.02
C LEU A 364 -22.61 20.88 -3.26
N MET A 365 -23.13 20.44 -4.41
CA MET A 365 -22.81 19.13 -4.96
C MET A 365 -22.41 19.21 -6.44
N VAL A 366 -21.21 18.73 -6.78
CA VAL A 366 -20.79 18.56 -8.18
C VAL A 366 -21.16 17.14 -8.65
N VAL A 367 -21.85 17.04 -9.78
CA VAL A 367 -22.37 15.79 -10.33
C VAL A 367 -21.76 15.52 -11.70
N GLN A 368 -21.01 14.42 -11.79
CA GLN A 368 -20.36 13.96 -13.01
C GLN A 368 -21.36 13.31 -13.98
N ASP A 369 -21.11 13.46 -15.29
CA ASP A 369 -22.03 13.05 -16.36
C ASP A 369 -23.43 13.69 -16.18
N GLY A 370 -23.40 14.97 -15.82
CA GLY A 370 -24.54 15.69 -15.26
C GLY A 370 -25.76 15.71 -16.17
N GLU A 371 -25.60 15.71 -17.49
CA GLU A 371 -26.71 15.72 -18.44
C GLU A 371 -27.61 14.49 -18.28
N ARG A 372 -27.02 13.32 -18.02
CA ARG A 372 -27.78 12.08 -17.83
C ARG A 372 -28.46 12.06 -16.46
N LEU A 373 -27.78 12.57 -15.43
CA LEU A 373 -28.21 12.46 -14.04
C LEU A 373 -29.28 13.49 -13.67
N ARG A 374 -29.34 14.63 -14.37
CA ARG A 374 -30.34 15.69 -14.12
C ARG A 374 -31.73 15.44 -14.70
N LYS A 375 -31.89 14.47 -15.61
CA LYS A 375 -33.17 14.23 -16.31
C LYS A 375 -34.27 13.79 -15.35
N LEU A 376 -35.42 14.47 -15.40
CA LEU A 376 -36.58 14.21 -14.54
C LEU A 376 -37.32 12.92 -14.90
N ASP A 377 -37.24 12.49 -16.15
CA ASP A 377 -37.78 11.24 -16.69
C ASP A 377 -36.75 10.10 -16.71
N GLY A 378 -35.50 10.38 -16.31
CA GLY A 378 -34.42 9.39 -16.22
C GLY A 378 -34.54 8.48 -15.01
N ARG A 379 -33.52 7.62 -14.81
CA ARG A 379 -33.43 6.76 -13.61
C ARG A 379 -33.05 7.54 -12.35
N TRP A 380 -32.09 8.46 -12.46
CA TRP A 380 -31.50 9.17 -11.32
C TRP A 380 -32.38 10.29 -10.74
N ARG A 381 -33.01 11.10 -11.62
CA ARG A 381 -33.95 12.18 -11.26
C ARG A 381 -33.43 13.09 -10.14
N ILE A 382 -32.13 13.45 -10.18
CA ILE A 382 -31.46 14.14 -9.07
C ILE A 382 -32.19 15.43 -8.63
N PRO A 383 -32.67 16.31 -9.53
CA PRO A 383 -33.41 17.50 -9.10
C PRO A 383 -34.65 17.17 -8.26
N THR A 384 -35.43 16.15 -8.67
CA THR A 384 -36.61 15.68 -7.91
C THR A 384 -36.23 15.12 -6.54
N VAL A 385 -35.14 14.35 -6.48
CA VAL A 385 -34.61 13.82 -5.22
C VAL A 385 -34.20 14.97 -4.30
N PHE A 386 -33.48 15.97 -4.82
CA PHE A 386 -33.04 17.12 -4.04
C PHE A 386 -34.22 17.94 -3.54
N ASP A 387 -35.19 18.25 -4.40
CA ASP A 387 -36.43 18.94 -4.00
C ASP A 387 -37.10 18.23 -2.81
N ASN A 388 -37.26 16.90 -2.93
CA ASN A 388 -37.93 16.08 -1.93
C ASN A 388 -37.14 16.01 -0.60
N LEU A 389 -35.82 15.81 -0.65
CA LEU A 389 -35.00 15.68 0.55
C LEU A 389 -34.78 17.02 1.25
N ILE A 390 -34.59 18.11 0.50
CA ILE A 390 -34.45 19.47 1.03
C ILE A 390 -35.75 19.91 1.70
N ALA A 391 -36.91 19.70 1.05
CA ALA A 391 -38.20 20.02 1.64
C ALA A 391 -38.51 19.20 2.91
N ALA A 392 -37.98 17.98 3.01
CA ALA A 392 -38.11 17.12 4.19
C ALA A 392 -37.08 17.43 5.30
N GLY A 393 -36.13 18.36 5.09
CA GLY A 393 -35.05 18.65 6.04
C GLY A 393 -34.03 17.50 6.18
N GLN A 394 -33.99 16.58 5.22
CA GLN A 394 -33.08 15.42 5.21
C GLN A 394 -31.79 15.68 4.40
N MET A 395 -31.69 16.87 3.81
CA MET A 395 -30.54 17.38 3.09
C MET A 395 -30.56 18.91 3.24
N PRO A 396 -29.41 19.58 3.47
CA PRO A 396 -29.37 21.03 3.51
C PRO A 396 -29.75 21.64 2.16
N THR A 397 -30.15 22.91 2.14
CA THR A 397 -30.34 23.66 0.89
C THR A 397 -29.07 23.61 0.04
N THR A 398 -29.12 22.84 -1.05
CA THR A 398 -27.94 22.46 -1.84
C THR A 398 -28.10 22.88 -3.29
N ILE A 399 -27.12 23.64 -3.80
CA ILE A 399 -26.96 23.92 -5.22
C ILE A 399 -26.18 22.76 -5.86
N ALA A 400 -26.65 22.28 -7.02
CA ALA A 400 -25.98 21.23 -7.76
C ALA A 400 -25.37 21.75 -9.06
N VAL A 401 -24.12 21.38 -9.34
CA VAL A 401 -23.46 21.63 -10.63
C VAL A 401 -23.39 20.32 -11.40
N PHE A 402 -24.20 20.20 -12.44
CA PHE A 402 -24.21 19.07 -13.35
C PHE A 402 -23.23 19.33 -14.47
N ILE A 403 -22.18 18.52 -14.61
CA ILE A 403 -21.13 18.73 -15.59
C ILE A 403 -20.86 17.46 -16.41
N ASP A 404 -20.83 17.60 -17.73
CA ASP A 404 -20.40 16.55 -18.65
C ASP A 404 -18.89 16.64 -18.90
N PRO A 405 -18.25 15.53 -19.28
CA PRO A 405 -16.85 15.52 -19.66
C PRO A 405 -16.60 16.27 -20.98
N GLY A 406 -15.40 16.82 -21.13
CA GLY A 406 -14.95 17.54 -22.31
C GLY A 406 -14.95 16.70 -23.60
N HIS A 407 -15.35 17.33 -24.69
CA HIS A 407 -15.17 16.82 -26.04
C HIS A 407 -14.21 17.73 -26.79
N GLU A 408 -13.14 17.17 -27.34
CA GLU A 408 -12.20 17.92 -28.16
C GLU A 408 -12.91 18.50 -29.39
N LEU A 409 -12.77 19.81 -29.59
CA LEU A 409 -13.37 20.53 -30.73
C LEU A 409 -12.83 20.03 -32.07
N SER A 410 -11.63 19.44 -32.08
CA SER A 410 -10.99 18.87 -33.27
C SER A 410 -11.54 17.49 -33.67
N LYS A 411 -12.37 16.85 -32.83
CA LYS A 411 -12.89 15.50 -33.08
C LYS A 411 -14.37 15.53 -33.46
N VAL A 412 -14.77 14.59 -34.30
CA VAL A 412 -16.19 14.36 -34.60
C VAL A 412 -16.84 13.63 -33.43
N ARG A 413 -17.93 14.18 -32.90
CA ARG A 413 -18.69 13.55 -31.84
C ARG A 413 -19.47 12.34 -32.34
N ARG A 414 -19.26 11.18 -31.70
CA ARG A 414 -19.98 9.93 -31.99
C ARG A 414 -21.10 9.71 -30.98
N GLY A 415 -22.32 10.07 -31.35
CA GLY A 415 -23.48 10.05 -30.44
C GLY A 415 -23.28 11.01 -29.25
N ASN A 416 -23.62 10.56 -28.04
CA ASN A 416 -23.44 11.36 -26.81
C ASN A 416 -22.08 11.13 -26.11
N LYS A 417 -21.10 10.52 -26.80
CA LYS A 417 -19.80 10.20 -26.20
C LYS A 417 -18.83 11.38 -26.33
N SER A 418 -18.39 11.91 -25.19
CA SER A 418 -17.28 12.87 -25.12
C SER A 418 -15.93 12.18 -25.29
N SER A 419 -14.98 12.82 -25.99
CA SER A 419 -13.68 12.21 -26.29
C SER A 419 -12.78 12.14 -25.07
N ASN A 420 -12.90 13.09 -24.13
CA ASN A 420 -12.03 13.15 -22.96
C ASN A 420 -12.57 12.45 -21.73
N ARG A 421 -13.75 11.80 -21.77
CA ARG A 421 -14.39 11.27 -20.55
C ARG A 421 -13.41 10.45 -19.69
N SER A 422 -12.69 9.49 -20.28
CA SER A 422 -11.73 8.70 -19.51
C SER A 422 -10.48 9.50 -19.11
N LEU A 423 -10.01 10.41 -19.96
CA LEU A 423 -8.85 11.25 -19.64
C LEU A 423 -9.14 12.21 -18.47
N GLU A 424 -10.31 12.83 -18.45
CA GLU A 424 -10.70 13.77 -17.40
C GLU A 424 -11.10 13.05 -16.11
N TYR A 425 -11.79 11.90 -16.20
CA TYR A 425 -12.39 11.26 -15.03
C TYR A 425 -11.53 10.16 -14.40
N ASP A 426 -10.84 9.33 -15.20
CA ASP A 426 -10.09 8.19 -14.67
C ASP A 426 -8.60 8.52 -14.43
N SER A 427 -8.11 9.68 -14.88
CA SER A 427 -6.73 10.10 -14.60
C SER A 427 -6.58 10.53 -13.14
N LEU A 428 -5.56 10.00 -12.48
CA LEU A 428 -5.24 10.31 -11.08
C LEU A 428 -4.63 11.72 -10.96
N GLY A 429 -4.57 12.23 -9.72
CA GLY A 429 -3.97 13.51 -9.41
C GLY A 429 -4.93 14.70 -9.56
N SER A 430 -4.42 15.90 -9.27
CA SER A 430 -5.23 17.09 -9.02
C SER A 430 -5.78 17.79 -10.27
N ARG A 431 -5.44 17.34 -11.49
CA ARG A 431 -5.79 18.07 -12.74
C ARG A 431 -7.29 18.33 -12.88
N TYR A 432 -8.13 17.31 -12.64
CA TYR A 432 -9.58 17.46 -12.77
C TYR A 432 -10.18 18.40 -11.71
N VAL A 433 -9.76 18.30 -10.45
CA VAL A 433 -10.27 19.19 -9.41
C VAL A 433 -9.78 20.63 -9.61
N ASN A 434 -8.57 20.83 -10.12
CA ASN A 434 -8.11 22.16 -10.50
C ASN A 434 -8.94 22.76 -11.65
N PHE A 435 -9.40 21.94 -12.60
CA PHE A 435 -10.37 22.36 -13.60
C PHE A 435 -11.69 22.85 -12.96
N LEU A 436 -12.24 22.12 -11.99
CA LEU A 436 -13.44 22.57 -11.28
C LEU A 436 -13.21 23.91 -10.57
N LEU A 437 -12.11 24.02 -9.82
CA LEU A 437 -11.81 25.18 -8.99
C LEU A 437 -11.42 26.43 -9.80
N THR A 438 -10.87 26.25 -11.00
CA THR A 438 -10.38 27.35 -11.85
C THR A 438 -11.44 27.77 -12.87
N ASP A 439 -12.02 26.81 -13.59
CA ASP A 439 -12.80 27.11 -14.79
C ASP A 439 -14.33 27.08 -14.53
N VAL A 440 -14.80 26.34 -13.51
CA VAL A 440 -16.23 26.03 -13.30
C VAL A 440 -16.81 26.75 -12.08
N LEU A 441 -16.35 26.44 -10.88
CA LEU A 441 -16.96 26.92 -9.63
C LEU A 441 -16.97 28.45 -9.51
N PRO A 442 -15.91 29.19 -9.90
CA PRO A 442 -15.95 30.66 -9.84
C PRO A 442 -17.11 31.27 -10.63
N ARG A 443 -17.53 30.65 -11.74
CA ARG A 443 -18.69 31.10 -12.55
C ARG A 443 -20.00 30.91 -11.81
N VAL A 444 -20.10 29.88 -10.97
CA VAL A 444 -21.30 29.60 -10.16
C VAL A 444 -21.30 30.49 -8.92
N GLU A 445 -20.18 30.59 -8.22
CA GLU A 445 -20.00 31.39 -7.01
C GLU A 445 -20.17 32.89 -7.27
N SER A 446 -19.90 33.37 -8.49
CA SER A 446 -20.20 34.76 -8.88
C SER A 446 -21.70 35.11 -8.90
N LYS A 447 -22.58 34.11 -8.95
CA LYS A 447 -24.04 34.28 -9.04
C LYS A 447 -24.79 33.82 -7.80
N TYR A 448 -24.22 32.90 -7.03
CA TYR A 448 -24.87 32.27 -5.90
C TYR A 448 -23.96 32.25 -4.67
N ASN A 449 -24.53 32.54 -3.51
CA ASN A 449 -23.87 32.41 -2.22
C ASN A 449 -23.71 30.92 -1.89
N ILE A 450 -22.50 30.38 -2.10
CA ILE A 450 -22.15 28.99 -1.85
C ILE A 450 -21.11 28.96 -0.74
N THR A 451 -21.29 28.04 0.21
CA THR A 451 -20.38 27.85 1.33
C THR A 451 -18.94 27.53 0.88
N THR A 452 -17.96 28.02 1.63
CA THR A 452 -16.55 27.61 1.52
C THR A 452 -16.18 26.48 2.48
N ASP A 453 -17.09 26.07 3.38
CA ASP A 453 -16.88 24.96 4.30
C ASP A 453 -16.85 23.63 3.50
N PRO A 454 -15.72 22.90 3.49
CA PRO A 454 -15.61 21.64 2.76
C PRO A 454 -16.53 20.54 3.29
N GLN A 455 -17.00 20.64 4.54
CA GLN A 455 -18.05 19.74 5.03
C GLN A 455 -19.36 19.98 4.30
N MET A 456 -19.61 21.16 3.77
CA MET A 456 -20.84 21.46 3.04
C MET A 456 -20.67 21.35 1.51
N ARG A 457 -19.63 20.64 1.07
CA ARG A 457 -19.29 20.40 -0.35
C ARG A 457 -19.17 18.90 -0.64
N ALA A 458 -20.02 18.43 -1.54
CA ALA A 458 -20.05 17.06 -2.04
C ALA A 458 -19.68 16.97 -3.52
N ILE A 459 -19.21 15.80 -3.93
CA ILE A 459 -18.97 15.46 -5.33
C ILE A 459 -19.37 14.01 -5.58
N GLY A 460 -19.95 13.70 -6.74
CA GLY A 460 -20.46 12.36 -6.99
C GLY A 460 -20.64 11.99 -8.44
N GLY A 461 -20.68 10.70 -8.69
CA GLY A 461 -20.92 10.16 -10.02
C GLY A 461 -21.07 8.65 -10.04
N SER A 462 -21.08 8.10 -11.25
CA SER A 462 -21.16 6.66 -11.48
C SER A 462 -20.12 6.23 -12.51
N SER A 463 -19.57 5.01 -12.40
CA SER A 463 -18.51 4.52 -13.30
C SER A 463 -17.29 5.44 -13.21
N SER A 464 -16.75 5.93 -14.34
CA SER A 464 -15.67 6.94 -14.31
C SER A 464 -16.00 8.19 -13.50
N GLY A 465 -17.28 8.61 -13.44
CA GLY A 465 -17.67 9.74 -12.61
C GLY A 465 -17.46 9.51 -11.11
N ALA A 466 -17.47 8.24 -10.66
CA ALA A 466 -17.27 7.89 -9.26
C ALA A 466 -15.78 7.95 -8.85
N ILE A 467 -14.87 7.40 -9.66
CA ILE A 467 -13.43 7.54 -9.40
C ILE A 467 -13.00 9.01 -9.54
N CYS A 468 -13.59 9.77 -10.46
CA CYS A 468 -13.36 11.20 -10.61
C CYS A 468 -13.73 11.96 -9.32
N ALA A 469 -14.91 11.68 -8.76
CA ALA A 469 -15.38 12.26 -7.51
C ALA A 469 -14.45 11.90 -6.33
N PHE A 470 -14.05 10.63 -6.21
CA PHE A 470 -13.11 10.20 -5.18
C PHE A 470 -11.74 10.88 -5.34
N THR A 471 -11.20 10.92 -6.56
CA THR A 471 -9.91 11.56 -6.87
C THR A 471 -9.93 13.04 -6.51
N ALA A 472 -10.99 13.76 -6.86
CA ALA A 472 -11.11 15.18 -6.54
C ALA A 472 -11.10 15.45 -5.03
N ALA A 473 -11.87 14.68 -4.25
CA ALA A 473 -11.88 14.79 -2.79
C ALA A 473 -10.57 14.30 -2.15
N TRP A 474 -9.94 13.27 -2.72
CA TRP A 474 -8.64 12.76 -2.29
C TRP A 474 -7.56 13.83 -2.46
N GLU A 475 -7.51 14.50 -3.60
CA GLU A 475 -6.49 15.52 -3.90
C GLU A 475 -6.77 16.85 -3.20
N ARG A 476 -8.05 17.21 -2.98
CA ARG A 476 -8.47 18.47 -2.35
C ARG A 476 -9.52 18.26 -1.25
N PRO A 477 -9.15 17.61 -0.13
CA PRO A 477 -10.04 17.45 1.03
C PRO A 477 -10.37 18.78 1.73
N ASP A 478 -9.64 19.84 1.39
CA ASP A 478 -9.94 21.23 1.75
C ASP A 478 -11.10 21.83 0.92
N GLN A 479 -11.54 21.15 -0.15
CA GLN A 479 -12.63 21.60 -1.02
C GLN A 479 -13.83 20.66 -1.02
N PHE A 480 -13.61 19.34 -0.99
CA PHE A 480 -14.69 18.34 -1.01
C PHE A 480 -14.46 17.28 0.06
N ARG A 481 -15.43 17.09 0.96
CA ARG A 481 -15.37 16.05 2.01
C ARG A 481 -16.44 14.99 1.90
N LYS A 482 -17.36 15.08 0.94
CA LYS A 482 -18.45 14.11 0.74
C LYS A 482 -18.39 13.53 -0.67
N VAL A 483 -18.28 12.20 -0.77
CA VAL A 483 -18.12 11.48 -2.04
C VAL A 483 -19.27 10.49 -2.23
N TYR A 484 -19.97 10.59 -3.36
CA TYR A 484 -20.88 9.55 -3.84
C TYR A 484 -20.27 8.76 -5.00
N SER A 485 -20.15 7.45 -4.84
CA SER A 485 -19.53 6.53 -5.79
C SER A 485 -20.44 5.36 -6.13
N ASN A 486 -21.00 5.32 -7.34
CA ASN A 486 -21.76 4.16 -7.83
C ASN A 486 -20.98 3.39 -8.92
N VAL A 487 -20.82 2.07 -8.76
CA VAL A 487 -20.12 1.17 -9.69
C VAL A 487 -18.78 1.74 -10.16
N GLY A 488 -17.92 2.14 -9.21
CA GLY A 488 -16.77 2.99 -9.49
C GLY A 488 -15.66 2.28 -10.28
N SER A 489 -15.04 2.98 -11.23
CA SER A 489 -13.99 2.42 -12.09
C SER A 489 -12.61 2.34 -11.43
N PHE A 490 -12.52 1.86 -10.18
CA PHE A 490 -11.28 1.68 -9.42
C PHE A 490 -10.39 0.51 -9.92
N THR A 491 -10.49 0.19 -11.21
CA THR A 491 -9.68 -0.83 -11.89
C THR A 491 -8.43 -0.21 -12.52
N ASN A 492 -7.64 -0.98 -13.28
CA ASN A 492 -6.45 -0.46 -13.97
C ASN A 492 -6.78 0.43 -15.19
N LEU A 493 -7.95 1.07 -15.18
CA LEU A 493 -8.31 2.13 -16.10
C LEU A 493 -7.53 3.38 -15.66
N ARG A 494 -6.45 3.70 -16.38
CA ARG A 494 -5.52 4.81 -16.08
C ARG A 494 -4.89 4.78 -14.67
N GLY A 495 -4.88 3.62 -14.01
CA GLY A 495 -4.20 3.40 -12.74
C GLY A 495 -5.09 3.47 -11.49
N GLY A 496 -6.42 3.50 -11.62
CA GLY A 496 -7.36 3.58 -10.48
C GLY A 496 -7.21 2.46 -9.44
N ASN A 497 -6.68 1.29 -9.83
CA ASN A 497 -6.44 0.14 -8.96
C ASN A 497 -5.38 0.38 -7.86
N ILE A 498 -4.65 1.50 -7.88
CA ILE A 498 -3.70 1.85 -6.81
C ILE A 498 -4.39 2.41 -5.56
N TYR A 499 -5.62 2.93 -5.65
CA TYR A 499 -6.24 3.61 -4.50
C TYR A 499 -6.35 2.78 -3.23
N PRO A 500 -6.75 1.48 -3.25
CA PRO A 500 -6.77 0.66 -2.04
C PRO A 500 -5.41 0.62 -1.33
N ALA A 501 -4.31 0.59 -2.09
CA ALA A 501 -2.96 0.61 -1.58
C ALA A 501 -2.55 1.98 -1.00
N TRP A 502 -2.96 3.08 -1.63
CA TRP A 502 -2.69 4.43 -1.14
C TRP A 502 -3.49 4.76 0.12
N ILE A 503 -4.75 4.35 0.18
CA ILE A 503 -5.62 4.55 1.35
C ILE A 503 -4.96 3.94 2.59
N ARG A 504 -4.57 2.65 2.53
CA ARG A 504 -3.93 1.93 3.65
C ARG A 504 -2.59 2.51 4.12
N LYS A 505 -1.96 3.38 3.33
CA LYS A 505 -0.61 3.91 3.57
C LYS A 505 -0.54 5.43 3.52
N THR A 506 -1.67 6.11 3.66
CA THR A 506 -1.73 7.56 3.78
C THR A 506 -2.52 7.85 5.04
N GLU A 507 -2.09 8.84 5.81
CA GLU A 507 -2.90 9.33 6.93
C GLU A 507 -4.35 9.58 6.47
N PRO A 508 -5.36 9.13 7.24
CA PRO A 508 -6.76 9.30 6.88
C PRO A 508 -7.11 10.75 6.56
N LYS A 509 -7.56 10.99 5.32
CA LYS A 509 -8.07 12.29 4.91
C LYS A 509 -9.49 12.47 5.46
N PRO A 510 -9.94 13.71 5.77
CA PRO A 510 -11.27 13.96 6.36
C PRO A 510 -12.39 13.86 5.31
N ILE A 511 -12.47 12.75 4.59
CA ILE A 511 -13.46 12.48 3.54
C ILE A 511 -14.43 11.38 3.97
N ARG A 512 -15.70 11.57 3.64
CA ARG A 512 -16.81 10.64 3.83
C ARG A 512 -17.20 10.05 2.47
N VAL A 513 -17.34 8.73 2.39
CA VAL A 513 -17.52 8.03 1.11
C VAL A 513 -18.71 7.07 1.16
N PHE A 514 -19.75 7.36 0.36
CA PHE A 514 -20.80 6.39 0.09
C PHE A 514 -20.49 5.66 -1.21
N MET A 515 -20.50 4.33 -1.16
CA MET A 515 -20.28 3.44 -2.28
C MET A 515 -21.50 2.54 -2.51
N SER A 516 -21.83 2.30 -3.77
CA SER A 516 -22.76 1.24 -4.17
C SER A 516 -22.20 0.46 -5.35
N ASP A 517 -22.27 -0.87 -5.29
CA ASP A 517 -21.84 -1.75 -6.39
C ASP A 517 -22.56 -3.11 -6.31
N THR A 518 -22.42 -3.94 -7.33
CA THR A 518 -23.12 -5.23 -7.46
C THR A 518 -22.24 -6.31 -8.05
N SER A 519 -22.54 -7.58 -7.74
CA SER A 519 -21.72 -8.70 -8.22
C SER A 519 -21.72 -8.87 -9.74
N GLY A 520 -22.81 -8.46 -10.41
CA GLY A 520 -22.97 -8.49 -11.86
C GLY A 520 -22.30 -7.34 -12.61
N ASP A 521 -21.52 -6.50 -11.91
CA ASP A 521 -20.78 -5.42 -12.55
C ASP A 521 -19.70 -5.94 -13.51
N VAL A 522 -19.11 -5.05 -14.31
CA VAL A 522 -18.28 -5.41 -15.46
C VAL A 522 -16.94 -6.05 -15.04
N ASP A 523 -16.57 -7.10 -15.76
CA ASP A 523 -15.22 -7.67 -15.77
C ASP A 523 -14.65 -7.56 -17.19
N ASN A 524 -13.54 -6.83 -17.34
CA ASN A 524 -12.96 -6.52 -18.65
C ASN A 524 -11.42 -6.39 -18.60
N ARG A 525 -10.80 -6.00 -19.73
CA ARG A 525 -9.34 -5.84 -19.85
C ARG A 525 -8.67 -4.95 -18.79
N PHE A 526 -9.42 -4.10 -18.09
CA PHE A 526 -8.89 -3.22 -17.05
C PHE A 526 -8.98 -3.82 -15.64
N GLY A 527 -9.88 -4.78 -15.40
CA GLY A 527 -10.09 -5.40 -14.09
C GLY A 527 -11.52 -5.93 -13.88
N SER A 528 -11.71 -6.58 -12.73
CA SER A 528 -13.03 -6.88 -12.18
C SER A 528 -13.50 -5.71 -11.33
N TRP A 529 -14.55 -5.01 -11.77
CA TRP A 529 -15.08 -3.83 -11.08
C TRP A 529 -15.72 -4.16 -9.74
N PRO A 530 -16.51 -5.26 -9.59
CA PRO A 530 -17.03 -5.64 -8.29
C PRO A 530 -15.92 -5.89 -7.26
N ILE A 531 -14.85 -6.60 -7.65
CA ILE A 531 -13.71 -6.86 -6.76
C ILE A 531 -12.97 -5.55 -6.43
N ALA A 532 -12.81 -4.65 -7.40
CA ALA A 532 -12.15 -3.37 -7.18
C ALA A 532 -12.90 -2.49 -6.15
N ASN A 533 -14.23 -2.40 -6.20
CA ASN A 533 -15.01 -1.65 -5.21
C ASN A 533 -15.01 -2.33 -3.84
N LEU A 534 -15.03 -3.67 -3.77
CA LEU A 534 -14.84 -4.40 -2.50
C LEU A 534 -13.47 -4.11 -1.87
N ARG A 535 -12.41 -4.04 -2.69
CA ARG A 535 -11.05 -3.69 -2.23
C ARG A 535 -10.97 -2.24 -1.74
N MET A 536 -11.64 -1.31 -2.42
CA MET A 536 -11.77 0.08 -1.97
C MET A 536 -12.48 0.17 -0.62
N ALA A 537 -13.65 -0.47 -0.48
CA ALA A 537 -14.40 -0.48 0.77
C ALA A 537 -13.59 -1.10 1.92
N SER A 538 -12.89 -2.21 1.66
CA SER A 538 -11.99 -2.85 2.63
C SER A 538 -10.85 -1.92 3.07
N ALA A 539 -10.24 -1.17 2.14
CA ALA A 539 -9.17 -0.23 2.48
C ALA A 539 -9.67 0.97 3.29
N LEU A 540 -10.84 1.52 2.94
CA LEU A 540 -11.48 2.61 3.69
C LEU A 540 -11.82 2.15 5.12
N SER A 541 -12.40 0.96 5.26
CA SER A 541 -12.74 0.39 6.57
C SER A 541 -11.50 0.16 7.43
N TYR A 542 -10.42 -0.40 6.87
CA TYR A 542 -9.17 -0.64 7.62
C TYR A 542 -8.59 0.65 8.21
N MET A 543 -8.62 1.74 7.44
CA MET A 543 -8.12 3.04 7.88
C MET A 543 -9.13 3.86 8.69
N GLY A 544 -10.28 3.27 9.06
CA GLY A 544 -11.30 3.93 9.87
C GLY A 544 -12.02 5.10 9.20
N TYR A 545 -12.06 5.15 7.86
CA TYR A 545 -12.79 6.18 7.14
C TYR A 545 -14.30 6.07 7.41
N ASP A 546 -14.95 7.24 7.40
CA ASP A 546 -16.40 7.31 7.35
C ASP A 546 -16.90 6.85 5.98
N SER A 547 -17.15 5.55 5.87
CA SER A 547 -17.49 4.92 4.61
C SER A 547 -18.63 3.92 4.75
N LYS A 548 -19.40 3.77 3.68
CA LYS A 548 -20.47 2.78 3.57
C LYS A 548 -20.46 2.19 2.17
N LEU A 549 -20.40 0.86 2.08
CA LEU A 549 -20.69 0.13 0.85
C LEU A 549 -22.09 -0.48 0.95
N VAL A 550 -22.94 -0.20 -0.04
CA VAL A 550 -24.19 -0.92 -0.26
C VAL A 550 -23.98 -1.88 -1.43
N TRP A 551 -24.22 -3.17 -1.17
CA TRP A 551 -23.95 -4.25 -2.11
C TRP A 551 -25.21 -5.02 -2.45
N GLU A 552 -25.34 -5.47 -3.69
CA GLU A 552 -26.43 -6.34 -4.12
C GLU A 552 -25.95 -7.38 -5.15
N GLU A 553 -26.61 -8.52 -5.18
CA GLU A 553 -26.26 -9.57 -6.13
C GLU A 553 -26.94 -9.32 -7.50
N GLY A 554 -26.15 -9.46 -8.55
CA GLY A 554 -26.66 -9.67 -9.90
C GLY A 554 -27.16 -8.45 -10.66
N TYR A 555 -27.21 -7.21 -10.18
CA TYR A 555 -27.40 -6.11 -11.14
C TYR A 555 -26.17 -5.97 -12.05
N GLY A 556 -26.40 -5.68 -13.33
CA GLY A 556 -25.31 -5.39 -14.28
C GLY A 556 -24.76 -3.97 -14.18
N HIS A 557 -23.70 -3.65 -14.96
CA HIS A 557 -23.14 -2.29 -15.06
C HIS A 557 -24.13 -1.28 -15.66
N ASN A 558 -25.05 -0.76 -14.86
CA ASN A 558 -26.09 0.15 -15.29
C ASN A 558 -26.56 1.09 -14.16
N ALA A 559 -27.57 1.90 -14.44
CA ALA A 559 -28.08 2.90 -13.50
C ALA A 559 -29.21 2.39 -12.59
N ASP A 560 -29.66 1.13 -12.71
CA ASP A 560 -30.79 0.60 -11.94
C ASP A 560 -30.53 0.68 -10.44
N PHE A 561 -29.57 -0.12 -9.97
CA PHE A 561 -29.26 -0.21 -8.54
C PHE A 561 -28.84 1.13 -7.96
N GLY A 562 -27.87 1.80 -8.59
CA GLY A 562 -27.38 3.10 -8.13
C GLY A 562 -28.47 4.17 -8.01
N SER A 563 -29.45 4.19 -8.93
CA SER A 563 -30.55 5.15 -8.85
C SER A 563 -31.53 4.87 -7.71
N ILE A 564 -31.71 3.60 -7.34
CA ILE A 564 -32.53 3.19 -6.18
C ILE A 564 -31.84 3.64 -4.88
N GLN A 565 -30.52 3.50 -4.80
CA GLN A 565 -29.74 3.85 -3.61
C GLN A 565 -29.49 5.35 -3.45
N PHE A 566 -29.58 6.15 -4.52
CA PHE A 566 -29.16 7.55 -4.51
C PHE A 566 -29.83 8.41 -3.42
N PRO A 567 -31.15 8.36 -3.20
CA PRO A 567 -31.78 9.16 -2.14
C PRO A 567 -31.27 8.82 -0.73
N ASP A 568 -31.11 7.53 -0.43
CA ASP A 568 -30.58 7.09 0.86
C ASP A 568 -29.09 7.41 1.01
N ALA A 569 -28.34 7.38 -0.09
CA ALA A 569 -26.96 7.84 -0.12
C ALA A 569 -26.88 9.33 0.22
N MET A 570 -27.78 10.17 -0.28
CA MET A 570 -27.81 11.60 0.03
C MET A 570 -28.12 11.83 1.51
N ARG A 571 -29.12 11.15 2.06
CA ARG A 571 -29.42 11.20 3.51
C ARG A 571 -28.20 10.82 4.34
N TRP A 572 -27.54 9.73 3.97
CA TRP A 572 -26.35 9.26 4.67
C TRP A 572 -25.21 10.26 4.54
N LEU A 573 -24.91 10.78 3.34
CA LEU A 573 -23.82 11.74 3.17
C LEU A 573 -24.07 13.02 3.97
N TRP A 574 -25.28 13.55 3.97
CA TRP A 574 -25.66 14.81 4.60
C TRP A 574 -26.06 14.70 6.08
N ARG A 575 -25.89 13.54 6.71
CA ARG A 575 -26.16 13.39 8.14
C ARG A 575 -25.18 14.20 9.00
N ASP A 576 -25.66 14.67 10.14
CA ASP A 576 -24.90 15.49 11.10
C ASP A 576 -23.99 14.65 12.02
N GLU A 577 -24.19 13.34 12.08
CA GLU A 577 -23.40 12.46 12.94
C GLU A 577 -21.90 12.53 12.61
N VAL A 578 -21.10 12.77 13.64
CA VAL A 578 -19.64 12.66 13.58
C VAL A 578 -19.25 11.21 13.84
N PRO A 579 -18.65 10.51 12.87
CA PRO A 579 -18.25 9.11 13.01
C PRO A 579 -17.09 9.00 14.01
N THR A 580 -17.07 7.92 14.79
CA THR A 580 -15.87 7.52 15.54
C THR A 580 -15.15 6.44 14.75
N PRO A 581 -13.90 6.66 14.30
CA PRO A 581 -13.12 5.66 13.57
C PRO A 581 -13.05 4.35 14.36
N GLN A 582 -13.34 3.24 13.68
CA GLN A 582 -13.09 1.90 14.22
C GLN A 582 -11.79 1.40 13.60
N ILE A 583 -10.76 1.24 14.44
CA ILE A 583 -9.44 0.79 14.01
C ILE A 583 -9.27 -0.66 14.46
N ASP A 584 -9.02 -1.54 13.50
CA ASP A 584 -8.72 -2.94 13.74
C ASP A 584 -7.45 -3.34 12.99
N THR A 585 -6.40 -3.63 13.75
CA THR A 585 -5.09 -4.05 13.26
C THR A 585 -4.78 -5.49 13.67
N SER A 586 -5.78 -6.31 14.06
CA SER A 586 -5.53 -7.68 14.50
C SER A 586 -4.94 -8.58 13.41
N ASP A 587 -5.19 -8.23 12.15
CA ASP A 587 -4.68 -8.93 10.97
C ASP A 587 -3.27 -8.47 10.55
N ASP A 588 -2.75 -7.37 11.13
CA ASP A 588 -1.39 -6.94 10.87
C ASP A 588 -0.40 -7.95 11.49
N LEU A 589 0.47 -8.53 10.66
CA LEU A 589 1.48 -9.46 11.14
C LEU A 589 2.51 -8.71 11.99
N GLY A 590 3.25 -9.41 12.86
CA GLY A 590 4.18 -8.75 13.79
C GLY A 590 5.28 -7.89 13.14
N GLY A 591 5.54 -8.04 11.84
CA GLY A 591 6.44 -7.16 11.08
C GLY A 591 5.74 -6.02 10.32
N ASP A 592 4.41 -6.02 10.27
CA ASP A 592 3.60 -5.03 9.56
C ASP A 592 3.43 -3.80 10.45
N LEU A 593 4.41 -2.91 10.40
CA LEU A 593 4.47 -1.71 11.24
C LEU A 593 3.56 -0.61 10.67
N THR A 594 2.25 -0.83 10.75
CA THR A 594 1.21 0.04 10.18
C THR A 594 1.25 1.46 10.73
N LEU A 595 0.88 2.42 9.87
CA LEU A 595 0.69 3.83 10.23
C LEU A 595 -0.33 4.02 11.36
N LEU A 596 -1.33 3.14 11.46
CA LEU A 596 -2.40 3.22 12.47
C LEU A 596 -1.87 3.10 13.92
N ASN A 597 -0.70 2.48 14.13
CA ASN A 597 -0.05 2.39 15.43
C ASN A 597 0.74 3.66 15.80
N LEU A 598 0.80 4.65 14.90
CA LEU A 598 1.59 5.87 15.03
C LEU A 598 0.75 7.13 15.13
N LEU A 599 -0.41 7.11 14.46
CA LEU A 599 -1.31 8.25 14.44
C LEU A 599 -1.92 8.45 15.83
N ILE A 600 -2.02 9.71 16.24
CA ILE A 600 -2.73 10.12 17.44
C ILE A 600 -4.06 10.71 16.97
N PRO A 601 -5.20 10.00 17.12
CA PRO A 601 -6.47 10.44 16.55
C PRO A 601 -6.86 11.86 17.00
N GLY A 602 -7.09 12.74 16.03
CA GLY A 602 -7.52 14.12 16.27
C GLY A 602 -6.40 15.11 16.62
N SER A 603 -5.14 14.67 16.63
CA SER A 603 -3.98 15.55 16.81
C SER A 603 -3.45 16.02 15.46
N GLU A 604 -2.95 17.25 15.41
CA GLU A 604 -2.29 17.87 14.27
C GLU A 604 -0.81 18.14 14.60
N TRP A 605 -0.04 18.60 13.62
CA TRP A 605 1.34 19.05 13.85
C TRP A 605 1.41 20.22 14.84
N GLU A 606 2.38 20.18 15.75
CA GLU A 606 2.66 21.25 16.71
C GLU A 606 3.87 22.08 16.27
N LEU A 607 3.72 23.41 16.25
CA LEU A 607 4.79 24.32 15.88
C LEU A 607 5.85 24.39 16.99
N VAL A 608 7.08 24.01 16.67
CA VAL A 608 8.23 24.07 17.60
C VAL A 608 8.98 25.41 17.51
N ALA A 609 9.22 25.90 16.29
CA ALA A 609 9.92 27.15 16.02
C ALA A 609 9.45 27.76 14.68
N SER A 610 9.45 29.10 14.59
CA SER A 610 9.09 29.87 13.39
C SER A 610 10.11 30.99 13.11
N ASP A 611 9.89 31.75 12.04
CA ASP A 611 10.70 32.93 11.67
C ASP A 611 12.17 32.61 11.34
N LEU A 612 12.40 31.40 10.79
CA LEU A 612 13.70 30.89 10.37
C LEU A 612 13.87 31.06 8.85
N GLY A 613 15.12 31.19 8.39
CA GLY A 613 15.43 31.41 6.98
C GLY A 613 15.45 30.13 6.13
N PHE A 614 16.16 29.10 6.58
CA PHE A 614 16.15 27.74 6.03
C PHE A 614 16.62 26.76 7.10
N THR A 615 15.70 25.96 7.62
CA THR A 615 15.95 25.04 8.73
C THR A 615 16.43 23.70 8.21
N ASP A 616 17.49 23.16 8.77
CA ASP A 616 18.01 21.84 8.41
C ASP A 616 18.68 21.18 9.62
N ALA A 617 19.37 20.06 9.40
CA ALA A 617 20.23 19.41 10.38
C ALA A 617 19.48 19.05 11.69
N CYS A 618 18.27 18.51 11.56
CA CYS A 618 17.48 18.07 12.70
C CYS A 618 18.16 16.88 13.39
N CYS A 619 18.50 17.00 14.66
CA CYS A 619 18.99 15.89 15.48
C CYS A 619 18.51 16.01 16.92
N CYS A 620 18.68 14.96 17.72
CA CYS A 620 18.38 14.97 19.15
C CYS A 620 19.53 14.40 19.97
N ASP A 621 19.68 14.89 21.20
CA ASP A 621 20.59 14.27 22.18
C ASP A 621 19.90 13.12 22.94
N GLY A 622 20.66 12.40 23.77
CA GLY A 622 20.14 11.29 24.58
C GLY A 622 19.13 11.69 25.66
N GLU A 623 18.97 12.98 25.94
CA GLU A 623 17.92 13.49 26.84
C GLU A 623 16.62 13.82 26.08
N GLY A 624 16.65 13.75 24.74
CA GLY A 624 15.53 14.09 23.88
C GLY A 624 15.40 15.59 23.58
N ASN A 625 16.44 16.40 23.87
CA ASN A 625 16.46 17.80 23.43
C ASN A 625 16.65 17.84 21.91
N PHE A 626 15.93 18.74 21.26
CA PHE A 626 15.95 18.88 19.80
C PHE A 626 16.95 19.95 19.36
N TYR A 627 17.69 19.68 18.30
CA TYR A 627 18.64 20.62 17.71
C TYR A 627 18.38 20.76 16.21
N PHE A 628 18.60 21.97 15.68
CA PHE A 628 18.49 22.26 14.25
C PHE A 628 19.37 23.46 13.89
N CYS A 629 19.65 23.65 12.61
CA CYS A 629 20.41 24.79 12.10
C CYS A 629 19.54 25.67 11.21
N ASP A 630 19.60 27.00 11.39
CA ASP A 630 19.21 27.95 10.34
C ASP A 630 20.44 28.24 9.47
N ILE A 631 20.42 27.75 8.23
CA ILE A 631 21.56 27.88 7.30
C ILE A 631 21.65 29.30 6.73
N ARG A 632 20.52 30.03 6.62
CA ARG A 632 20.49 31.38 6.04
C ARG A 632 20.83 32.45 7.07
N ALA A 633 20.45 32.26 8.33
CA ALA A 633 20.92 33.03 9.48
C ALA A 633 21.80 32.12 10.37
N PRO A 634 23.09 31.91 10.02
CA PRO A 634 23.94 30.85 10.56
C PRO A 634 23.91 30.73 12.08
N ALA A 635 23.09 29.80 12.57
CA ALA A 635 22.95 29.51 13.98
C ALA A 635 22.40 28.10 14.17
N ILE A 636 22.96 27.40 15.16
CA ILE A 636 22.44 26.13 15.66
C ILE A 636 21.63 26.44 16.91
N TYR A 637 20.40 25.94 16.93
CA TYR A 637 19.46 26.11 18.01
C TYR A 637 19.31 24.80 18.78
N LYS A 638 19.11 24.92 20.09
CA LYS A 638 18.65 23.85 20.98
C LYS A 638 17.24 24.19 21.44
N VAL A 639 16.36 23.20 21.46
CA VAL A 639 15.03 23.25 22.04
C VAL A 639 14.97 22.17 23.10
N ALA A 640 15.15 22.57 24.35
CA ALA A 640 14.92 21.67 25.47
C ALA A 640 13.42 21.37 25.58
N VAL A 641 13.07 20.19 26.10
CA VAL A 641 11.67 19.75 26.23
C VAL A 641 10.83 20.81 26.95
N GLY A 642 9.80 21.33 26.26
CA GLY A 642 8.88 22.35 26.78
C GLY A 642 9.47 23.76 26.90
N ARG A 643 10.59 24.06 26.23
CA ARG A 643 11.25 25.37 26.24
C ARG A 643 11.34 25.96 24.84
N SER A 644 11.60 27.27 24.78
CA SER A 644 11.86 27.99 23.52
C SER A 644 13.26 27.69 22.97
N PRO A 645 13.49 27.89 21.65
CA PRO A 645 14.80 27.72 21.05
C PRO A 645 15.87 28.66 21.63
N GLU A 646 17.07 28.14 21.89
CA GLU A 646 18.25 28.89 22.31
C GLU A 646 19.43 28.66 21.36
N VAL A 647 20.20 29.72 21.05
CA VAL A 647 21.36 29.60 20.15
C VAL A 647 22.53 28.99 20.91
N ILE A 648 23.06 27.87 20.41
CA ILE A 648 24.23 27.19 20.99
C ILE A 648 25.52 27.44 20.22
N ALA A 649 25.45 27.72 18.92
CA ALA A 649 26.61 28.02 18.08
C ALA A 649 26.21 28.87 16.88
N LYS A 650 27.14 29.69 16.36
CA LYS A 650 26.93 30.55 15.18
C LYS A 650 27.68 30.02 13.95
N VAL A 651 27.25 28.87 13.47
CA VAL A 651 27.82 28.18 12.31
C VAL A 651 26.70 27.58 11.47
N ALA A 652 26.87 27.55 10.14
CA ALA A 652 25.91 26.95 9.24
C ALA A 652 26.32 25.50 8.92
N VAL A 653 25.44 24.55 9.25
CA VAL A 653 25.63 23.12 8.98
C VAL A 653 24.35 22.55 8.35
N SER A 654 24.50 21.57 7.46
CA SER A 654 23.38 20.91 6.77
C SER A 654 23.01 19.54 7.37
N GLY A 655 23.84 19.02 8.27
CA GLY A 655 23.62 17.79 9.00
C GLY A 655 24.23 17.90 10.38
N LEU A 656 23.55 17.36 11.38
CA LEU A 656 23.98 17.29 12.77
C LEU A 656 23.68 15.90 13.30
N GLU A 657 24.59 15.36 14.10
CA GLU A 657 24.37 14.08 14.79
C GLU A 657 25.19 14.05 16.06
N PHE A 658 24.64 13.45 17.11
CA PHE A 658 25.37 13.18 18.34
C PHE A 658 26.12 11.86 18.26
N THR A 659 27.36 11.85 18.73
CA THR A 659 28.07 10.60 19.04
C THR A 659 27.48 9.96 20.30
N GLU A 660 27.74 8.66 20.50
CA GLU A 660 27.29 7.93 21.70
C GLU A 660 27.89 8.51 23.01
N ASP A 661 29.05 9.19 22.92
CA ASP A 661 29.68 9.91 24.03
C ASP A 661 29.22 11.37 24.18
N GLY A 662 28.22 11.82 23.42
CA GLY A 662 27.57 13.11 23.60
C GLY A 662 28.23 14.30 22.90
N ARG A 663 29.15 14.06 21.95
CA ARG A 663 29.76 15.12 21.12
C ARG A 663 28.85 15.44 19.94
N LEU A 664 28.68 16.73 19.64
CA LEU A 664 27.88 17.18 18.50
C LEU A 664 28.77 17.35 17.26
N ILE A 665 28.48 16.58 16.21
CA ILE A 665 29.22 16.62 14.95
C ILE A 665 28.36 17.30 13.88
N GLY A 666 28.97 18.14 13.05
CA GLY A 666 28.27 18.91 12.03
C GLY A 666 28.89 18.85 10.63
N CYS A 667 28.02 18.74 9.62
CA CYS A 667 28.36 18.83 8.20
C CYS A 667 28.51 20.30 7.78
N HIS A 668 29.75 20.82 7.76
CA HIS A 668 30.02 22.19 7.34
C HIS A 668 30.34 22.24 5.83
N GLY A 669 29.35 21.86 5.02
CA GLY A 669 29.52 21.61 3.58
C GLY A 669 30.03 22.80 2.77
N ARG A 670 29.71 24.05 3.15
CA ARG A 670 30.23 25.26 2.47
C ARG A 670 31.75 25.42 2.58
N GLU A 671 32.33 24.93 3.67
CA GLU A 671 33.76 24.98 3.95
C GLU A 671 34.46 23.63 3.69
N ASN A 672 33.76 22.68 3.07
CA ASN A 672 34.26 21.36 2.70
C ASN A 672 34.95 20.59 3.86
N ARG A 673 34.30 20.57 5.02
CA ARG A 673 34.84 19.94 6.24
C ARG A 673 33.77 19.37 7.16
N LEU A 674 34.18 18.41 7.98
CA LEU A 674 33.42 17.91 9.13
C LEU A 674 33.93 18.59 10.40
N ILE A 675 33.03 19.04 11.27
CA ILE A 675 33.38 19.78 12.49
C ILE A 675 32.77 19.13 13.73
N GLU A 676 33.43 19.31 14.86
CA GLU A 676 32.88 19.10 16.21
C GLU A 676 32.47 20.47 16.78
N ILE A 677 31.30 20.55 17.39
CA ILE A 677 30.77 21.76 18.02
C ILE A 677 30.82 21.58 19.54
N ASP A 678 31.58 22.44 20.21
CA ASP A 678 31.62 22.47 21.66
C ASP A 678 30.35 23.15 22.20
N LEU A 679 29.51 22.38 22.90
CA LEU A 679 28.20 22.84 23.38
C LEU A 679 28.27 23.94 24.45
N ASN A 680 29.42 24.10 25.12
CA ASN A 680 29.59 25.08 26.20
C ASN A 680 30.02 26.45 25.66
N SER A 681 30.91 26.45 24.66
CA SER A 681 31.51 27.65 24.09
C SER A 681 30.92 28.05 22.75
N GLY A 682 30.22 27.14 22.07
CA GLY A 682 29.70 27.33 20.70
C GLY A 682 30.79 27.31 19.62
N ASN A 683 32.04 26.97 19.98
CA ASN A 683 33.16 26.93 19.05
C ASN A 683 33.14 25.67 18.19
N ALA A 684 33.51 25.82 16.93
CA ALA A 684 33.63 24.71 15.97
C ALA A 684 35.10 24.33 15.74
N ARG A 685 35.44 23.05 15.93
CA ARG A 685 36.75 22.46 15.65
C ARG A 685 36.68 21.58 14.41
N THR A 686 37.58 21.75 13.46
CA THR A 686 37.68 20.84 12.30
C THR A 686 38.15 19.45 12.74
N ILE A 687 37.42 18.40 12.33
CA ILE A 687 37.83 16.99 12.47
C ILE A 687 38.61 16.57 11.22
N THR A 688 38.05 16.85 10.04
CA THR A 688 38.68 16.57 8.75
C THR A 688 38.21 17.59 7.71
N ASP A 689 39.04 17.83 6.71
CA ASP A 689 38.76 18.68 5.55
C ASP A 689 38.80 17.87 4.23
N GLY A 690 38.49 18.52 3.12
CA GLY A 690 38.52 17.89 1.79
C GLY A 690 37.39 16.88 1.57
N VAL A 691 36.28 17.05 2.28
CA VAL A 691 35.02 16.31 2.14
C VAL A 691 33.89 17.28 1.83
N TYR A 692 32.83 16.83 1.16
CA TYR A 692 31.68 17.67 0.80
C TYR A 692 30.40 17.20 1.50
N PRO A 693 30.37 17.18 2.85
CA PRO A 693 29.31 16.52 3.59
C PRO A 693 27.99 17.29 3.46
N ASN A 694 26.90 16.55 3.22
CA ASN A 694 25.54 17.08 3.26
C ASN A 694 24.83 16.64 4.55
N ASP A 695 24.68 15.34 4.75
CA ASP A 695 24.10 14.73 5.95
C ASP A 695 25.02 13.62 6.50
N LEU A 696 24.79 13.20 7.74
CA LEU A 696 25.64 12.22 8.43
C LEU A 696 24.88 11.26 9.35
N ALA A 697 25.41 10.04 9.47
CA ALA A 697 25.03 9.08 10.50
C ALA A 697 26.29 8.64 11.26
N ILE A 698 26.18 8.40 12.56
CA ILE A 698 27.34 8.06 13.41
C ILE A 698 27.10 6.73 14.12
N PHE A 699 28.13 5.89 14.15
CA PHE A 699 28.15 4.71 15.01
C PHE A 699 29.59 4.25 15.28
N GLY A 700 29.91 3.90 16.52
CA GLY A 700 31.19 3.34 16.92
C GLY A 700 32.38 4.27 16.62
N GLY A 701 32.19 5.58 16.76
CA GLY A 701 33.22 6.59 16.47
C GLY A 701 33.51 6.81 14.98
N GLN A 702 32.69 6.24 14.09
CA GLN A 702 32.76 6.49 12.65
C GLN A 702 31.57 7.35 12.21
N ALA A 703 31.84 8.43 11.47
CA ALA A 703 30.81 9.19 10.77
C ALA A 703 30.72 8.72 9.32
N LEU A 704 29.52 8.38 8.87
CA LEU A 704 29.19 8.11 7.47
C LEU A 704 28.52 9.36 6.93
N ILE A 705 29.14 10.02 5.96
CA ILE A 705 28.63 11.25 5.35
C ILE A 705 28.16 11.00 3.92
N THR A 706 27.06 11.63 3.54
CA THR A 706 26.67 11.74 2.13
C THR A 706 27.37 12.93 1.49
N GLU A 707 27.89 12.74 0.28
CA GLU A 707 28.43 13.81 -0.54
C GLU A 707 27.62 13.94 -1.83
N THR A 708 26.50 14.67 -1.75
CA THR A 708 25.44 14.69 -2.77
C THR A 708 25.93 14.97 -4.19
N ARG A 709 26.80 15.98 -4.34
CA ARG A 709 27.35 16.35 -5.65
C ARG A 709 28.40 15.35 -6.16
N GLN A 710 29.11 14.70 -5.24
CA GLN A 710 30.13 13.71 -5.55
C GLN A 710 29.57 12.29 -5.70
N ARG A 711 28.27 12.10 -5.46
CA ARG A 711 27.54 10.83 -5.69
C ARG A 711 28.15 9.65 -4.93
N ARG A 712 28.51 9.89 -3.67
CA ARG A 712 29.20 8.91 -2.84
C ARG A 712 28.85 9.03 -1.36
N VAL A 713 29.18 7.97 -0.63
CA VAL A 713 29.21 7.93 0.83
C VAL A 713 30.65 7.79 1.28
N THR A 714 31.07 8.63 2.22
CA THR A 714 32.43 8.63 2.77
C THR A 714 32.35 8.36 4.26
N ARG A 715 33.17 7.43 4.75
CA ARG A 715 33.40 7.23 6.19
C ARG A 715 34.51 8.16 6.65
N VAL A 716 34.34 8.77 7.81
CA VAL A 716 35.35 9.54 8.54
C VAL A 716 35.52 8.92 9.93
N ASP A 717 36.74 8.56 10.29
CA ASP A 717 37.09 8.21 11.66
C ASP A 717 37.15 9.48 12.51
N LEU A 718 36.30 9.59 13.53
CA LEU A 718 36.16 10.82 14.31
C LEU A 718 37.35 11.10 15.24
N ALA A 719 38.20 10.11 15.50
CA ALA A 719 39.38 10.27 16.34
C ALA A 719 40.60 10.71 15.52
N THR A 720 40.76 10.18 14.30
CA THR A 720 41.95 10.43 13.47
C THR A 720 41.70 11.42 12.32
N GLY A 721 40.44 11.65 11.94
CA GLY A 721 40.07 12.40 10.74
C GLY A 721 40.30 11.65 9.43
N GLU A 722 40.66 10.36 9.48
CA GLU A 722 40.88 9.51 8.31
C GLU A 722 39.58 9.35 7.51
N LYS A 723 39.65 9.55 6.19
CA LYS A 723 38.50 9.47 5.27
C LYS A 723 38.64 8.30 4.29
N THR A 724 37.56 7.55 4.11
CA THR A 724 37.49 6.42 3.17
C THR A 724 36.17 6.47 2.40
N ILE A 725 36.23 6.43 1.07
CA ILE A 725 35.01 6.29 0.26
C ILE A 725 34.51 4.85 0.44
N VAL A 726 33.29 4.68 0.93
CA VAL A 726 32.69 3.36 1.24
C VAL A 726 31.55 2.98 0.29
N ASP A 727 31.03 3.93 -0.48
CA ASP A 727 30.20 3.66 -1.66
C ASP A 727 30.41 4.77 -2.69
N SER A 728 30.56 4.41 -3.96
CA SER A 728 30.61 5.34 -5.09
C SER A 728 30.11 4.61 -6.33
N GLY A 729 29.19 5.22 -7.07
CA GLY A 729 28.66 4.61 -8.30
C GLY A 729 27.21 4.98 -8.57
N ASP A 730 26.29 4.10 -8.19
CA ASP A 730 24.88 4.11 -8.62
C ASP A 730 23.97 5.15 -7.93
N LEU A 731 24.52 5.96 -7.02
CA LEU A 731 23.76 7.00 -6.33
C LEU A 731 23.65 8.24 -7.22
N LEU A 732 22.44 8.74 -7.49
CA LEU A 732 22.26 9.91 -8.34
C LEU A 732 22.55 11.21 -7.59
N ARG A 733 21.92 11.40 -6.44
CA ARG A 733 22.10 12.52 -5.50
C ARG A 733 21.83 12.01 -4.07
N PRO A 734 22.78 11.28 -3.44
CA PRO A 734 22.59 10.81 -2.08
C PRO A 734 22.45 11.99 -1.13
N ASN A 735 21.45 11.97 -0.26
CA ASN A 735 21.17 13.08 0.64
C ASN A 735 20.99 12.61 2.09
N GLY A 736 19.78 12.36 2.56
CA GLY A 736 19.58 11.90 3.93
C GLY A 736 20.16 10.51 4.18
N ILE A 737 20.67 10.31 5.39
CA ILE A 737 21.38 9.11 5.78
C ILE A 737 21.05 8.76 7.24
N GLY A 738 20.89 7.47 7.54
CA GLY A 738 20.65 7.04 8.90
C GLY A 738 20.91 5.56 9.12
N LEU A 739 21.17 5.19 10.36
CA LEU A 739 21.46 3.83 10.77
C LEU A 739 20.27 3.22 11.52
N SER A 740 20.12 1.89 11.40
CA SER A 740 19.28 1.12 12.31
C SER A 740 19.76 1.28 13.75
N PRO A 741 18.88 1.08 14.77
CA PRO A 741 19.25 1.28 16.17
C PRO A 741 20.43 0.43 16.66
N ASP A 742 20.68 -0.70 16.00
CA ASP A 742 21.83 -1.58 16.28
C ASP A 742 23.10 -1.23 15.47
N GLY A 743 23.05 -0.15 14.68
CA GLY A 743 24.12 0.29 13.77
C GLY A 743 24.36 -0.62 12.56
N GLY A 744 23.67 -1.76 12.45
CA GLY A 744 24.02 -2.81 11.48
C GLY A 744 23.53 -2.56 10.06
N THR A 745 22.56 -1.67 9.87
CA THR A 745 21.95 -1.36 8.58
C THR A 745 21.97 0.15 8.33
N LEU A 746 22.62 0.57 7.24
CA LEU A 746 22.60 1.96 6.78
C LEU A 746 21.52 2.14 5.72
N ALA A 747 20.75 3.21 5.83
CA ALA A 747 19.85 3.73 4.82
C ALA A 747 20.39 5.04 4.23
N VAL A 748 20.33 5.17 2.90
CA VAL A 748 20.74 6.40 2.19
C VAL A 748 19.66 6.77 1.19
N SER A 749 19.02 7.93 1.37
CA SER A 749 17.99 8.43 0.47
C SER A 749 18.65 8.99 -0.80
N ASP A 750 18.11 8.65 -1.97
CA ASP A 750 18.56 9.21 -3.24
C ASP A 750 17.59 10.31 -3.67
N HIS A 751 17.94 11.57 -3.37
CA HIS A 751 17.13 12.74 -3.70
C HIS A 751 16.79 12.82 -5.19
N GLY A 752 17.74 12.42 -6.05
CA GLY A 752 17.59 12.41 -7.50
C GLY A 752 16.92 11.15 -8.04
N GLY A 753 16.73 10.14 -7.20
CA GLY A 753 16.23 8.81 -7.55
C GLY A 753 14.85 8.50 -6.99
N GLN A 754 14.49 7.22 -7.11
CA GLN A 754 13.18 6.68 -6.72
C GLN A 754 13.31 5.70 -5.55
N GLN A 755 14.50 5.59 -4.95
CA GLN A 755 14.85 4.56 -3.98
C GLN A 755 15.61 5.18 -2.82
N THR A 756 15.40 4.62 -1.63
CA THR A 756 16.34 4.70 -0.53
C THR A 756 17.08 3.37 -0.46
N TRP A 757 18.42 3.43 -0.46
CA TRP A 757 19.31 2.27 -0.53
C TRP A 757 19.61 1.75 0.86
N LEU A 758 19.63 0.43 1.03
CA LEU A 758 20.05 -0.24 2.26
C LEU A 758 21.40 -0.92 2.08
N TYR A 759 22.25 -0.80 3.08
CA TYR A 759 23.56 -1.46 3.18
C TYR A 759 23.64 -2.21 4.51
N ARG A 760 24.47 -3.24 4.57
CA ARG A 760 24.97 -3.73 5.86
C ARG A 760 26.24 -2.95 6.21
N PHE A 761 26.30 -2.47 7.44
CA PHE A 761 27.48 -1.81 8.00
C PHE A 761 28.15 -2.74 9.00
N ASP A 762 29.48 -2.86 8.93
CA ASP A 762 30.27 -3.70 9.83
C ASP A 762 31.11 -2.92 10.85
N GLY A 763 30.80 -1.63 11.02
CA GLY A 763 31.59 -0.71 11.82
C GLY A 763 32.69 -0.01 11.03
N ARG A 764 33.03 -0.47 9.81
CA ARG A 764 34.01 0.22 8.94
C ARG A 764 33.61 0.27 7.48
N ASN A 765 33.03 -0.78 6.93
CA ASN A 765 32.76 -0.90 5.50
C ASN A 765 31.27 -1.16 5.27
N LEU A 766 30.84 -0.86 4.04
CA LEU A 766 29.50 -1.15 3.55
C LEU A 766 29.54 -2.33 2.58
N ASP A 767 28.62 -3.26 2.74
CA ASP A 767 28.33 -4.29 1.75
C ASP A 767 26.82 -4.57 1.66
N ALA A 768 26.41 -5.57 0.88
CA ALA A 768 25.01 -5.96 0.73
C ALA A 768 24.07 -4.79 0.34
N LYS A 769 24.55 -3.90 -0.55
CA LYS A 769 23.81 -2.75 -1.09
C LYS A 769 22.59 -3.23 -1.88
N MET A 770 21.40 -2.72 -1.54
CA MET A 770 20.15 -3.09 -2.20
C MET A 770 19.13 -1.93 -2.23
N PRO A 771 18.36 -1.74 -3.32
CA PRO A 771 17.32 -0.72 -3.41
C PRO A 771 16.03 -1.21 -2.74
N ASN A 772 16.06 -1.38 -1.42
CA ASN A 772 14.99 -2.04 -0.68
C ASN A 772 13.80 -1.13 -0.38
N MET A 773 13.95 0.20 -0.37
CA MET A 773 12.89 1.13 -0.02
C MET A 773 12.44 1.94 -1.24
N PRO A 774 11.45 1.44 -2.02
CA PRO A 774 10.88 2.17 -3.14
C PRO A 774 10.03 3.33 -2.63
N MET A 775 10.39 4.55 -3.05
CA MET A 775 9.67 5.76 -2.69
C MET A 775 8.41 5.89 -3.56
N ARG A 776 7.28 6.25 -2.94
CA ARG A 776 6.08 6.67 -3.67
C ARG A 776 6.32 8.04 -4.28
N LEU A 777 6.00 8.19 -5.55
CA LEU A 777 6.21 9.41 -6.31
C LEU A 777 4.88 10.17 -6.48
N PRO A 778 4.88 11.51 -6.41
CA PRO A 778 3.71 12.31 -6.78
C PRO A 778 3.35 12.14 -8.27
N ILE A 779 2.07 12.26 -8.59
CA ILE A 779 1.62 12.40 -9.98
C ILE A 779 2.10 13.74 -10.52
N ASP A 780 2.63 13.76 -11.73
CA ASP A 780 2.94 14.99 -12.46
C ASP A 780 1.65 15.59 -13.02
N PRO A 781 1.18 16.74 -12.52
CA PRO A 781 -0.04 17.39 -13.01
C PRO A 781 0.12 17.91 -14.45
N ALA A 782 1.34 18.04 -14.99
CA ALA A 782 1.60 18.35 -16.39
C ALA A 782 1.83 17.10 -17.26
N GLY A 783 1.98 15.93 -16.64
CA GLY A 783 2.29 14.67 -17.30
C GLY A 783 1.19 14.16 -18.23
N GLU A 784 1.57 13.48 -19.30
CA GLU A 784 0.61 12.89 -20.24
C GLU A 784 0.14 11.52 -19.73
N PHE A 785 -1.16 11.37 -19.47
CA PHE A 785 -1.75 10.07 -19.19
C PHE A 785 -1.92 9.27 -20.49
N LYS A 786 -0.97 8.38 -20.77
CA LYS A 786 -1.07 7.45 -21.89
C LYS A 786 -1.96 6.27 -21.54
N PHE A 787 -2.68 5.79 -22.55
CA PHE A 787 -3.58 4.65 -22.35
C PHE A 787 -2.78 3.39 -22.05
N ASN A 788 -3.18 2.63 -21.02
CA ASN A 788 -2.58 1.35 -20.62
C ASN A 788 -1.13 1.42 -20.10
N THR A 789 -0.63 2.61 -19.76
CA THR A 789 0.66 2.80 -19.08
C THR A 789 0.43 3.17 -17.61
N PRO A 790 1.44 3.04 -16.74
CA PRO A 790 1.40 3.65 -15.41
C PRO A 790 1.09 5.15 -15.49
N PRO A 791 0.50 5.74 -14.43
CA PRO A 791 0.34 7.18 -14.33
C PRO A 791 1.66 7.93 -14.52
N PRO A 792 1.65 9.17 -15.05
CA PRO A 792 2.86 9.96 -15.21
C PRO A 792 3.31 10.47 -13.83
N TYR A 793 4.19 9.71 -13.18
CA TYR A 793 4.82 10.13 -11.94
C TYR A 793 5.95 11.13 -12.20
N LYS A 794 6.24 11.99 -11.22
CA LYS A 794 7.49 12.76 -11.22
C LYS A 794 8.70 11.83 -11.22
N ALA A 795 9.82 12.27 -11.80
CA ALA A 795 10.98 11.41 -12.03
C ALA A 795 11.74 11.04 -10.75
N ALA A 796 11.69 11.89 -9.71
CA ALA A 796 12.45 11.74 -8.48
C ALA A 796 11.54 11.89 -7.25
N SER A 797 11.91 11.19 -6.18
CA SER A 797 11.20 11.22 -4.89
C SER A 797 11.48 12.50 -4.08
N LYS A 798 12.60 13.16 -4.38
CA LYS A 798 13.22 14.20 -3.56
C LYS A 798 13.43 13.75 -2.11
N GLY A 799 13.84 12.49 -1.93
CA GLY A 799 14.28 11.97 -0.63
C GLY A 799 15.35 12.88 -0.04
N ASP A 800 15.08 13.50 1.10
CA ASP A 800 16.00 14.41 1.78
C ASP A 800 16.37 13.78 3.14
N GLY A 801 16.31 14.51 4.25
CA GLY A 801 16.58 14.01 5.60
C GLY A 801 15.90 12.68 5.99
N LEU A 802 16.60 11.94 6.85
CA LEU A 802 16.24 10.58 7.23
C LEU A 802 16.40 10.38 8.74
N ALA A 803 15.41 9.73 9.36
CA ALA A 803 15.46 9.36 10.78
C ALA A 803 15.11 7.89 10.99
N THR A 804 15.53 7.33 12.12
CA THR A 804 15.21 5.95 12.51
C THR A 804 14.69 5.91 13.94
N ASP A 805 13.63 5.14 14.21
CA ASP A 805 13.12 4.95 15.57
C ASP A 805 13.66 3.69 16.25
N ALA A 806 13.33 3.51 17.53
CA ALA A 806 13.74 2.35 18.33
C ALA A 806 13.22 0.98 17.81
N GLN A 807 12.16 0.96 17.00
CA GLN A 807 11.66 -0.26 16.34
C GLN A 807 12.40 -0.56 15.03
N GLY A 808 13.26 0.35 14.56
CA GLY A 808 14.00 0.24 13.31
C GLY A 808 13.21 0.71 12.08
N ARG A 809 12.16 1.52 12.27
CA ARG A 809 11.43 2.17 11.18
C ARG A 809 12.26 3.33 10.64
N PHE A 810 12.36 3.40 9.32
CA PHE A 810 12.99 4.52 8.64
C PHE A 810 11.93 5.54 8.23
N TYR A 811 12.22 6.81 8.47
CA TYR A 811 11.40 7.95 8.09
C TYR A 811 12.21 8.77 7.09
N VAL A 812 11.66 9.02 5.92
CA VAL A 812 12.35 9.74 4.84
C VAL A 812 11.49 10.92 4.41
N THR A 813 12.00 12.14 4.56
CA THR A 813 11.34 13.33 4.01
C THR A 813 11.36 13.28 2.49
N SER A 814 10.33 13.79 1.84
CA SER A 814 10.12 13.61 0.41
C SER A 814 9.14 14.65 -0.14
N GLU A 815 9.12 14.84 -1.46
CA GLU A 815 8.13 15.72 -2.12
C GLU A 815 6.67 15.33 -1.82
N LEU A 816 6.40 14.08 -1.47
CA LEU A 816 5.06 13.61 -1.15
C LEU A 816 4.65 13.86 0.32
N GLY A 817 5.63 13.97 1.22
CA GLY A 817 5.44 13.87 2.67
C GLY A 817 6.55 13.05 3.32
N ILE A 818 6.35 12.62 4.56
CA ILE A 818 7.31 11.76 5.29
C ILE A 818 6.93 10.30 5.01
N GLN A 819 7.76 9.59 4.27
CA GLN A 819 7.54 8.18 3.93
C GLN A 819 8.18 7.28 4.97
N ILE A 820 7.40 6.32 5.47
CA ILE A 820 7.80 5.43 6.57
C ILE A 820 7.99 4.02 6.03
N PHE A 821 9.08 3.37 6.44
CA PHE A 821 9.42 2.00 6.05
C PHE A 821 9.73 1.15 7.27
N ASP A 822 9.40 -0.14 7.20
CA ASP A 822 9.82 -1.11 8.22
C ASP A 822 11.33 -1.43 8.12
N PRO A 823 11.92 -2.17 9.08
CA PRO A 823 13.35 -2.54 9.06
C PRO A 823 13.80 -3.34 7.83
N THR A 824 12.87 -3.91 7.05
CA THR A 824 13.15 -4.66 5.81
C THR A 824 12.99 -3.81 4.55
N GLY A 825 12.57 -2.56 4.72
CA GLY A 825 12.32 -1.58 3.67
C GLY A 825 10.94 -1.68 3.02
N ARG A 826 9.95 -2.33 3.64
CA ARG A 826 8.57 -2.33 3.11
C ARG A 826 7.90 -0.99 3.47
N PRO A 827 7.16 -0.34 2.54
CA PRO A 827 6.47 0.91 2.83
C PRO A 827 5.32 0.69 3.83
N CYS A 828 5.32 1.48 4.91
CA CYS A 828 4.38 1.44 6.03
C CYS A 828 3.34 2.56 6.01
N GLY A 829 3.69 3.74 5.48
CA GLY A 829 2.80 4.89 5.53
C GLY A 829 3.43 6.15 4.96
N VAL A 830 2.60 7.16 4.77
CA VAL A 830 2.99 8.51 4.38
C VAL A 830 2.23 9.48 5.27
N LEU A 831 2.98 10.32 5.99
CA LEU A 831 2.44 11.47 6.72
C LEU A 831 2.49 12.71 5.81
N PRO A 832 1.46 13.57 5.83
CA PRO A 832 1.46 14.83 5.09
C PRO A 832 2.52 15.78 5.67
N PRO A 833 3.05 16.70 4.86
CA PRO A 833 3.91 17.77 5.36
C PRO A 833 3.14 18.67 6.34
N PRO A 834 3.79 19.23 7.39
CA PRO A 834 3.17 20.24 8.26
C PRO A 834 2.71 21.48 7.48
N ASP A 835 3.55 21.99 6.57
CA ASP A 835 3.19 23.01 5.59
C ASP A 835 3.35 22.45 4.16
N PRO A 836 2.25 22.23 3.41
CA PRO A 836 2.31 21.71 2.05
C PRO A 836 2.84 22.71 1.01
N THR A 837 3.04 23.98 1.38
CA THR A 837 3.58 25.03 0.50
C THR A 837 5.10 25.11 0.52
N GLN A 838 5.72 24.45 1.49
CA GLN A 838 7.17 24.41 1.68
C GLN A 838 7.69 22.98 1.44
N PRO A 839 8.94 22.82 0.99
CA PRO A 839 9.55 21.49 0.89
C PRO A 839 9.64 20.84 2.29
N LEU A 840 9.95 19.55 2.35
CA LEU A 840 10.41 18.91 3.58
C LEU A 840 11.90 18.67 3.43
N VAL A 841 12.67 19.02 4.45
CA VAL A 841 14.14 19.06 4.35
C VAL A 841 14.79 18.11 5.34
N SER A 842 14.36 18.11 6.59
CA SER A 842 14.99 17.30 7.65
C SER A 842 13.97 16.72 8.61
N CYS A 843 14.30 15.59 9.25
CA CYS A 843 13.49 15.02 10.32
C CYS A 843 14.36 14.24 11.31
N THR A 844 13.86 14.08 12.54
CA THR A 844 14.52 13.30 13.59
C THR A 844 13.50 12.73 14.58
N ILE A 845 13.92 11.75 15.37
CA ILE A 845 13.13 11.18 16.47
C ILE A 845 13.71 11.67 17.79
N GLY A 846 12.87 12.24 18.65
CA GLY A 846 13.30 12.88 19.88
C GLY A 846 12.21 13.08 20.91
N GLY A 847 12.39 14.09 21.77
CA GLY A 847 11.51 14.35 22.90
C GLY A 847 11.58 13.26 23.98
N PRO A 848 10.73 13.37 25.01
CA PRO A 848 10.71 12.41 26.12
C PRO A 848 10.53 10.97 25.62
N ASN A 849 11.52 10.12 25.92
CA ASN A 849 11.59 8.71 25.50
C ASN A 849 11.61 8.47 23.98
N GLY A 850 11.94 9.46 23.15
CA GLY A 850 11.96 9.31 21.68
C GLY A 850 10.57 9.22 21.06
N ASN A 851 9.57 9.81 21.69
CA ASN A 851 8.17 9.70 21.26
C ASN A 851 7.72 10.77 20.27
N TYR A 852 8.58 11.73 19.91
CA TYR A 852 8.24 12.80 18.96
C TYR A 852 8.97 12.59 17.63
N LEU A 853 8.21 12.70 16.55
CA LEU A 853 8.75 12.93 15.21
C LEU A 853 8.84 14.45 15.02
N LEU A 854 10.06 14.95 14.90
CA LEU A 854 10.36 16.36 14.69
C LEU A 854 10.75 16.56 13.22
N VAL A 855 10.22 17.60 12.59
CA VAL A 855 10.31 17.81 11.14
C VAL A 855 10.60 19.27 10.84
N ALA A 856 11.47 19.50 9.86
CA ALA A 856 11.72 20.80 9.26
C ALA A 856 11.17 20.85 7.82
N ASN A 857 10.52 21.97 7.51
CA ASN A 857 10.09 22.38 6.18
C ASN A 857 11.16 23.28 5.52
#